data_AF-A0A2K8NS79-F1
#
_entry.id   AF-A0A2K8NS79-F1
#
_cell.length_a   1.000
_cell.length_b   1.000
_cell.length_c   1.000
_cell.angle_alpha   90.00
_cell.angle_beta   90.00
_cell.angle_gamma   90.00
#
_symmetry.space_group_name_H-M   'P 1'
#
loop_
_entity.id
_entity.type
_entity.pdbx_description
1 polymer ?
#
loop_
_entity_poly.entity_id
_entity_poly.type
_entity_poly.pdbx_seq_one_letter_code
_entity_poly.pdbx_strand_id
1 'polypeptide(L)'
;MKRGARQSVLSALVGVCTSIMASLIQFLMIYWILKAYGSAFTGFTRITIALTIVGGSAEGALGLTTVVMLVKPMAQEDWLQANEIISTATKKYHKNVLTASVLICLIAILYPLQIALFPKILDSSRSIVWGIEISDSRVPGGQILISVWELGGIVIIFGLMRLIASKYFGIYENIIIADQKNGVRKVIILFVDTVVYGCFLLLLNRAIDGQHFLHPIIPLTIFLAYAPLRGFLMFLYVKRYYPWIKFYADFTSYPLLRTTSKVWRAGLGQSLLINADLIILFLVLLTPGLTVTSMLSLYMLVGVNLRLILTSMITSFREYFIVLVNKDGRLQWDTYSKYELYTFIVAAFAFIFMSLIAPYIVTGLYGDLIYSDLLLDTGSSPFLKSAQWKVFDFIFTSPVFSIIYATSVSFILLFQGQTILIQAKGRFGEVAKGVNIIALVYFLTEIVICLTVNLVMQLENIDEDFLKDTILSFYIIKILFMTMTYVYLWQYTWKYVTYNSTSKYIFSNLCSLLMPITAAILINLFFVSKKFPLTIDPSTGPPIVSIGLILGILLIVVVLGAASCLALPLFLRPSVGVSMVLSLPVIKQIVALRREKSRKERFAEQNINLEAFEGQQRENLAKVLYNIDQRSATEIISEKDFLKRYQNNEKPKIYQIKGSVKRLINSSSKTKKKEEQDPE
;
A
#
# COMPACT_ATOMS: atom_id res chain seq x y z
N MET A 1 2.10 24.83 14.55
CA MET A 1 2.97 23.82 13.90
C MET A 1 3.26 22.57 14.76
N LYS A 2 3.38 22.63 16.11
CA LYS A 2 3.65 21.45 16.98
C LYS A 2 2.50 20.40 17.06
N ARG A 3 1.23 20.77 16.85
CA ARG A 3 0.07 19.83 16.87
C ARG A 3 0.04 18.88 15.67
N GLY A 4 0.37 19.36 14.47
CA GLY A 4 0.36 18.54 13.24
C GLY A 4 1.38 17.39 13.24
N ALA A 5 2.57 17.60 13.83
CA ALA A 5 3.59 16.55 13.92
C ALA A 5 3.19 15.40 14.86
N ARG A 6 2.56 15.70 16.01
CA ARG A 6 2.04 14.65 16.93
C ARG A 6 0.87 13.87 16.33
N GLN A 7 -0.06 14.55 15.65
CA GLN A 7 -1.17 13.89 14.95
C GLN A 7 -0.68 13.03 13.78
N SER A 8 0.34 13.48 13.03
CA SER A 8 0.94 12.70 11.94
C SER A 8 1.60 11.41 12.44
N VAL A 9 2.38 11.49 13.54
CA VAL A 9 3.00 10.29 14.14
C VAL A 9 1.95 9.33 14.71
N LEU A 10 0.92 9.83 15.40
CA LEU A 10 -0.15 8.99 15.93
C LEU A 10 -0.95 8.33 14.79
N SER A 11 -1.24 9.07 13.72
CA SER A 11 -1.91 8.55 12.52
C SER A 11 -1.08 7.50 11.78
N ALA A 12 0.25 7.68 11.74
CA ALA A 12 1.18 6.69 11.20
C ALA A 12 1.20 5.42 12.05
N LEU A 13 1.27 5.54 13.38
CA LEU A 13 1.29 4.41 14.31
C LEU A 13 -0.02 3.62 14.27
N VAL A 14 -1.17 4.30 14.33
CA VAL A 14 -2.49 3.68 14.09
C VAL A 14 -2.51 3.00 12.73
N GLY A 15 -1.89 3.62 11.72
CA GLY A 15 -1.70 3.04 10.41
C GLY A 15 -0.99 1.69 10.42
N VAL A 16 0.18 1.62 11.05
CA VAL A 16 0.94 0.38 11.17
C VAL A 16 0.15 -0.68 11.94
N CYS A 17 -0.45 -0.32 13.09
CA CYS A 17 -1.27 -1.26 13.87
C CYS A 17 -2.44 -1.82 13.06
N THR A 18 -3.15 -0.97 12.31
CA THR A 18 -4.27 -1.41 11.46
C THR A 18 -3.81 -2.33 10.32
N SER A 19 -2.63 -2.06 9.73
CA SER A 19 -2.06 -2.92 8.69
C SER A 19 -1.61 -4.27 9.23
N ILE A 20 -1.03 -4.32 10.44
CA ILE A 20 -0.66 -5.58 11.10
C ILE A 20 -1.91 -6.41 11.40
N MET A 21 -2.95 -5.81 12.00
CA MET A 21 -4.18 -6.55 12.31
C MET A 21 -4.90 -7.03 11.05
N ALA A 22 -4.97 -6.20 10.00
CA ALA A 22 -5.51 -6.62 8.71
C ALA A 22 -4.71 -7.78 8.10
N SER A 23 -3.37 -7.77 8.25
CA SER A 23 -2.52 -8.87 7.83
C SER A 23 -2.82 -10.16 8.60
N LEU A 24 -3.00 -10.08 9.92
CA LEU A 24 -3.36 -11.24 10.75
C LEU A 24 -4.71 -11.82 10.31
N ILE A 25 -5.72 -10.97 10.13
CA ILE A 25 -7.04 -11.40 9.65
C ILE A 25 -6.93 -12.13 8.31
N GLN A 26 -6.13 -11.64 7.37
CA GLN A 26 -5.95 -12.32 6.08
C GLN A 26 -5.21 -13.65 6.22
N PHE A 27 -4.21 -13.76 7.09
CA PHE A 27 -3.52 -15.03 7.37
C PHE A 27 -4.48 -16.08 7.93
N LEU A 28 -5.28 -15.72 8.93
CA LEU A 28 -6.29 -16.60 9.52
C LEU A 28 -7.38 -16.99 8.51
N MET A 29 -7.87 -16.02 7.73
CA MET A 29 -8.90 -16.26 6.71
C MET A 29 -8.46 -17.33 5.72
N ILE A 30 -7.23 -17.22 5.19
CA ILE A 30 -6.75 -18.18 4.18
C ILE A 30 -6.46 -19.54 4.81
N TYR A 31 -5.96 -19.58 6.04
CA TYR A 31 -5.74 -20.82 6.76
C TYR A 31 -7.03 -21.61 6.96
N TRP A 32 -8.12 -20.96 7.39
CA TRP A 32 -9.41 -21.62 7.55
C TRP A 32 -10.12 -21.95 6.24
N ILE A 33 -9.99 -21.13 5.19
CA ILE A 33 -10.53 -21.49 3.87
C ILE A 33 -9.78 -22.73 3.33
N LEU A 34 -8.46 -22.75 3.45
CA LEU A 34 -7.63 -23.87 3.00
C LEU A 34 -7.96 -25.16 3.75
N LYS A 35 -8.14 -25.08 5.07
CA LYS A 35 -8.53 -26.24 5.88
C LYS A 35 -9.97 -26.72 5.60
N ALA A 36 -10.89 -25.82 5.31
CA ALA A 36 -12.30 -26.16 5.11
C ALA A 36 -12.61 -26.67 3.69
N TYR A 37 -11.92 -26.15 2.67
CA TYR A 37 -12.30 -26.32 1.27
C TYR A 37 -11.14 -26.70 0.33
N GLY A 38 -9.93 -26.92 0.85
CA GLY A 38 -8.78 -27.37 0.07
C GLY A 38 -8.11 -26.29 -0.78
N SER A 39 -7.05 -26.68 -1.49
CA SER A 39 -6.16 -25.77 -2.21
C SER A 39 -6.80 -25.20 -3.47
N ALA A 40 -7.53 -26.00 -4.26
CA ALA A 40 -8.15 -25.57 -5.52
C ALA A 40 -9.20 -24.45 -5.31
N PHE A 41 -10.06 -24.60 -4.30
CA PHE A 41 -11.05 -23.57 -3.93
C PHE A 41 -10.40 -22.30 -3.38
N THR A 42 -9.32 -22.46 -2.60
CA THR A 42 -8.52 -21.33 -2.12
C THR A 42 -7.93 -20.55 -3.30
N GLY A 43 -7.36 -21.24 -4.29
CA GLY A 43 -6.86 -20.64 -5.53
C GLY A 43 -7.94 -19.87 -6.28
N PHE A 44 -9.12 -20.48 -6.46
CA PHE A 44 -10.29 -19.84 -7.07
C PHE A 44 -10.69 -18.53 -6.37
N THR A 45 -10.79 -18.57 -5.05
CA THR A 45 -11.16 -17.40 -4.24
C THR A 45 -10.13 -16.27 -4.40
N ARG A 46 -8.84 -16.61 -4.47
CA ARG A 46 -7.76 -15.61 -4.60
C ARG A 46 -7.73 -14.96 -5.98
N ILE A 47 -7.94 -15.74 -7.04
CA ILE A 47 -8.05 -15.20 -8.41
C ILE A 47 -9.32 -14.34 -8.54
N THR A 48 -10.43 -14.74 -7.94
CA THR A 48 -11.67 -13.93 -7.89
C THR A 48 -11.42 -12.57 -7.22
N ILE A 49 -10.73 -12.55 -6.09
CA ILE A 49 -10.33 -11.30 -5.42
C ILE A 49 -9.41 -10.47 -6.33
N ALA A 50 -8.46 -11.08 -7.04
CA ALA A 50 -7.59 -10.35 -7.98
C ALA A 50 -8.36 -9.73 -9.16
N LEU A 51 -9.26 -10.49 -9.81
CA LEU A 51 -10.09 -10.02 -10.91
C LEU A 51 -11.01 -8.87 -10.50
N THR A 52 -11.60 -8.95 -9.31
CA THR A 52 -12.43 -7.86 -8.77
C THR A 52 -11.62 -6.61 -8.38
N ILE A 53 -10.31 -6.72 -8.10
CA ILE A 53 -9.41 -5.57 -7.94
C ILE A 53 -9.20 -4.83 -9.26
N VAL A 54 -8.96 -5.57 -10.35
CA VAL A 54 -8.78 -4.98 -11.67
C VAL A 54 -10.05 -4.22 -12.10
N GLY A 55 -11.22 -4.82 -11.87
CA GLY A 55 -12.52 -4.17 -12.12
C GLY A 55 -12.74 -2.89 -11.30
N GLY A 56 -12.25 -2.84 -10.06
CA GLY A 56 -12.34 -1.67 -9.17
C GLY A 56 -11.34 -0.54 -9.44
N SER A 57 -10.42 -0.70 -10.40
CA SER A 57 -9.37 0.30 -10.69
C SER A 57 -9.91 1.68 -11.09
N ALA A 58 -11.06 1.73 -11.79
CA ALA A 58 -11.73 2.97 -12.17
C ALA A 58 -12.25 3.75 -10.96
N GLU A 59 -12.74 3.04 -9.94
CA GLU A 59 -13.25 3.61 -8.70
C GLU A 59 -12.11 4.12 -7.83
N GLY A 60 -11.01 3.37 -7.75
CA GLY A 60 -9.79 3.79 -7.06
C GLY A 60 -9.19 5.07 -7.65
N ALA A 61 -9.18 5.20 -8.98
CA ALA A 61 -8.72 6.41 -9.66
C ALA A 61 -9.61 7.63 -9.39
N LEU A 62 -10.93 7.45 -9.38
CA LEU A 62 -11.88 8.49 -9.00
C LEU A 62 -11.66 8.92 -7.56
N GLY A 63 -11.55 7.97 -6.62
CA GLY A 63 -11.32 8.26 -5.21
C GLY A 63 -10.04 9.03 -4.96
N LEU A 64 -8.91 8.59 -5.54
CA LEU A 64 -7.63 9.29 -5.44
C LEU A 64 -7.72 10.73 -5.97
N THR A 65 -8.37 10.93 -7.12
CA THR A 65 -8.50 12.25 -7.74
C THR A 65 -9.39 13.17 -6.89
N THR A 66 -10.51 12.64 -6.39
CA THR A 66 -11.41 13.37 -5.48
C THR A 66 -10.68 13.81 -4.22
N VAL A 67 -9.90 12.93 -3.59
CA VAL A 67 -9.08 13.30 -2.43
C VAL A 67 -8.12 14.45 -2.77
N VAL A 68 -7.31 14.30 -3.82
CA VAL A 68 -6.31 15.31 -4.20
C VAL A 68 -6.94 16.67 -4.50
N MET A 69 -8.10 16.68 -5.18
CA MET A 69 -8.80 17.92 -5.50
C MET A 69 -9.53 18.54 -4.32
N LEU A 70 -9.93 17.75 -3.31
CA LEU A 70 -10.61 18.25 -2.11
C LEU A 70 -9.65 18.87 -1.08
N VAL A 71 -8.37 18.46 -1.06
CA VAL A 71 -7.39 18.97 -0.08
C VAL A 71 -7.28 20.49 -0.11
N LYS A 72 -7.19 21.10 -1.30
CA LYS A 72 -6.99 22.55 -1.43
C LYS A 72 -8.25 23.36 -1.03
N PRO A 73 -9.46 23.07 -1.54
CA PRO A 73 -10.69 23.74 -1.13
C PRO A 73 -10.97 23.61 0.37
N MET A 74 -10.74 22.43 0.97
CA MET A 74 -10.92 22.24 2.41
C MET A 74 -9.92 23.06 3.23
N ALA A 75 -8.67 23.14 2.80
CA ALA A 75 -7.66 23.97 3.46
C ALA A 75 -7.92 25.48 3.33
N GLN A 76 -8.65 25.89 2.30
CA GLN A 76 -9.02 27.29 2.02
C GLN A 76 -10.43 27.65 2.51
N GLU A 77 -11.14 26.70 3.12
CA GLU A 77 -12.54 26.83 3.57
C GLU A 77 -13.51 27.25 2.43
N ASP A 78 -13.19 26.90 1.18
CA ASP A 78 -14.06 27.11 0.02
C ASP A 78 -15.05 25.95 -0.11
N TRP A 79 -16.18 26.08 0.60
CA TRP A 79 -17.23 25.07 0.65
C TRP A 79 -17.98 24.92 -0.68
N LEU A 80 -18.01 25.95 -1.52
CA LEU A 80 -18.70 25.90 -2.80
C LEU A 80 -17.94 25.00 -3.77
N GLN A 81 -16.63 25.22 -3.91
CA GLN A 81 -15.77 24.39 -4.75
C GLN A 81 -15.69 22.94 -4.23
N ALA A 82 -15.66 22.76 -2.90
CA ALA A 82 -15.72 21.42 -2.31
C ALA A 82 -17.03 20.68 -2.66
N ASN A 83 -18.17 21.36 -2.55
CA ASN A 83 -19.48 20.79 -2.91
C ASN A 83 -19.62 20.51 -4.41
N GLU A 84 -18.99 21.30 -5.28
CA GLU A 84 -18.90 21.05 -6.72
C GLU A 84 -18.16 19.74 -7.03
N ILE A 85 -17.00 19.54 -6.41
CA ILE A 85 -16.18 18.34 -6.57
C ILE A 85 -16.92 17.11 -6.04
N ILE A 86 -17.52 17.21 -4.85
CA ILE A 86 -18.29 16.12 -4.23
C ILE A 86 -19.47 15.72 -5.13
N SER A 87 -20.27 16.70 -5.58
CA SER A 87 -21.44 16.42 -6.41
C SER A 87 -21.07 15.78 -7.75
N THR A 88 -19.97 16.23 -8.35
CA THR A 88 -19.43 15.63 -9.58
C THR A 88 -18.94 14.20 -9.35
N ALA A 89 -18.22 13.96 -8.25
CA ALA A 89 -17.77 12.62 -7.87
C ALA A 89 -18.96 11.67 -7.67
N THR A 90 -20.01 12.09 -6.97
CA THR A 90 -21.22 11.29 -6.73
C THR A 90 -21.89 10.84 -8.03
N LYS A 91 -22.08 11.75 -8.98
CA LYS A 91 -22.64 11.40 -10.30
C LYS A 91 -21.76 10.39 -11.03
N LYS A 92 -20.43 10.55 -10.93
CA LYS A 92 -19.47 9.68 -11.59
C LYS A 92 -19.41 8.29 -10.95
N TYR A 93 -19.51 8.18 -9.62
CA TYR A 93 -19.64 6.90 -8.92
C TYR A 93 -20.88 6.13 -9.40
N HIS A 94 -22.05 6.79 -9.48
CA HIS A 94 -23.26 6.16 -9.99
C HIS A 94 -23.10 5.61 -11.41
N LYS A 95 -22.50 6.38 -12.32
CA LYS A 95 -22.25 5.94 -13.70
C LYS A 95 -21.23 4.78 -13.76
N ASN A 96 -20.16 4.85 -12.96
CA ASN A 96 -19.12 3.83 -12.95
C ASN A 96 -19.61 2.50 -12.35
N VAL A 97 -20.55 2.53 -11.41
CA VAL A 97 -21.12 1.32 -10.80
C VAL A 97 -21.88 0.49 -11.82
N LEU A 98 -22.61 1.11 -12.75
CA LEU A 98 -23.27 0.38 -13.85
C LEU A 98 -22.24 -0.34 -14.73
N THR A 99 -21.15 0.33 -15.09
CA THR A 99 -20.10 -0.30 -15.90
C THR A 99 -19.38 -1.41 -15.15
N ALA A 100 -19.14 -1.23 -13.85
CA ALA A 100 -18.49 -2.21 -13.01
C ALA A 100 -19.40 -3.42 -12.71
N SER A 101 -20.72 -3.23 -12.59
CA SER A 101 -21.67 -4.33 -12.43
C SER A 101 -21.74 -5.21 -13.68
N VAL A 102 -21.75 -4.61 -14.88
CA VAL A 102 -21.68 -5.38 -16.14
C VAL A 102 -20.39 -6.20 -16.20
N LEU A 103 -19.25 -5.60 -15.84
CA LEU A 103 -17.96 -6.30 -15.80
C LEU A 103 -17.97 -7.47 -14.80
N ILE A 104 -18.50 -7.26 -13.58
CA ILE A 104 -18.58 -8.29 -12.55
C ILE A 104 -19.49 -9.44 -12.97
N CYS A 105 -20.66 -9.14 -13.55
CA CYS A 105 -21.55 -10.18 -14.09
C CYS A 105 -20.87 -11.00 -15.20
N LEU A 106 -20.12 -10.32 -16.08
CA LEU A 106 -19.36 -11.00 -17.13
C LEU A 106 -18.27 -11.89 -16.53
N ILE A 107 -17.52 -11.43 -15.53
CA ILE A 107 -16.51 -12.25 -14.82
C ILE A 107 -17.17 -13.43 -14.10
N ALA A 108 -18.33 -13.23 -13.47
CA ALA A 108 -19.05 -14.27 -12.75
C ALA A 108 -19.54 -15.42 -13.65
N ILE A 109 -19.73 -15.14 -14.95
CA ILE A 109 -20.08 -16.15 -15.95
C ILE A 109 -18.83 -16.74 -16.57
N LEU A 110 -17.92 -15.89 -17.08
CA LEU A 110 -16.75 -16.35 -17.85
C LEU A 110 -15.76 -17.14 -17.00
N TYR A 111 -15.51 -16.74 -15.75
CA TYR A 111 -14.46 -17.36 -14.95
C TYR A 111 -14.81 -18.79 -14.48
N PRO A 112 -15.98 -19.06 -13.88
CA PRO A 112 -16.40 -20.43 -13.59
C PRO A 112 -16.56 -21.29 -14.85
N LEU A 113 -17.03 -20.71 -15.96
CA LEU A 113 -17.14 -21.41 -17.25
C LEU A 113 -15.77 -21.79 -17.84
N GLN A 114 -14.78 -20.91 -17.68
CA GLN A 114 -13.39 -21.19 -18.06
C GLN A 114 -12.87 -22.43 -17.32
N ILE A 115 -13.12 -22.53 -16.02
CA ILE A 115 -12.68 -23.68 -15.20
C ILE A 115 -13.35 -24.98 -15.66
N ALA A 116 -14.64 -24.94 -15.98
CA ALA A 116 -15.39 -26.13 -16.40
C ALA A 116 -15.02 -26.61 -17.83
N LEU A 117 -14.79 -25.69 -18.78
CA LEU A 117 -14.59 -26.03 -20.20
C LEU A 117 -13.13 -26.30 -20.57
N PHE A 118 -12.17 -25.60 -19.94
CA PHE A 118 -10.76 -25.69 -20.35
C PHE A 118 -10.13 -27.09 -20.26
N PRO A 119 -10.45 -27.94 -19.25
CA PRO A 119 -9.91 -29.29 -19.19
C PRO A 119 -10.22 -30.13 -20.44
N LYS A 120 -11.41 -29.95 -21.04
CA LYS A 120 -11.83 -30.63 -22.27
C LYS A 120 -11.16 -30.08 -23.54
N ILE A 121 -10.80 -28.79 -23.54
CA ILE A 121 -10.16 -28.14 -24.69
C ILE A 121 -8.73 -28.66 -24.87
N LEU A 122 -8.00 -28.92 -23.77
CA LEU A 122 -6.63 -29.45 -23.83
C LEU A 122 -6.57 -30.97 -23.92
N ASP A 123 -7.47 -31.66 -23.23
CA ASP A 123 -7.48 -33.12 -23.18
C ASP A 123 -8.86 -33.60 -23.59
N SER A 124 -8.99 -33.98 -24.87
CA SER A 124 -10.25 -34.45 -25.46
C SER A 124 -10.76 -35.74 -24.80
N SER A 125 -9.95 -36.39 -23.98
CA SER A 125 -10.30 -37.59 -23.21
C SER A 125 -10.97 -37.30 -21.85
N ARG A 126 -10.89 -36.05 -21.34
CA ARG A 126 -11.49 -35.67 -20.05
C ARG A 126 -12.95 -35.22 -20.20
N SER A 127 -13.79 -35.71 -19.30
CA SER A 127 -15.19 -35.27 -19.19
C SER A 127 -15.27 -33.82 -18.67
N ILE A 128 -16.36 -33.13 -19.04
CA ILE A 128 -16.63 -31.78 -18.53
C ILE A 128 -17.05 -31.93 -17.06
N VAL A 129 -16.19 -31.45 -16.16
CA VAL A 129 -16.52 -31.34 -14.73
C VAL A 129 -17.12 -29.95 -14.51
N TRP A 130 -18.43 -29.90 -14.26
CA TRP A 130 -19.17 -28.66 -13.99
C TRP A 130 -18.97 -28.17 -12.55
N GLY A 131 -17.72 -28.04 -12.13
CA GLY A 131 -17.39 -27.67 -10.76
C GLY A 131 -15.93 -27.85 -10.38
N ILE A 132 -15.65 -27.60 -9.11
CA ILE A 132 -14.37 -27.93 -8.49
C ILE A 132 -14.61 -29.11 -7.55
N GLU A 133 -13.87 -30.19 -7.74
CA GLU A 133 -13.85 -31.33 -6.81
C GLU A 133 -12.97 -30.98 -5.61
N ILE A 134 -13.52 -31.17 -4.41
CA ILE A 134 -12.81 -30.99 -3.15
C ILE A 134 -12.67 -32.33 -2.45
N SER A 135 -11.45 -32.60 -2.02
CA SER A 135 -11.07 -33.65 -1.08
C SER A 135 -11.64 -33.34 0.32
N ASP A 136 -12.69 -34.05 0.74
CA ASP A 136 -13.15 -34.02 2.14
C ASP A 136 -12.99 -35.39 2.79
N SER A 137 -12.21 -35.43 3.86
CA SER A 137 -11.99 -36.58 4.74
C SER A 137 -13.26 -37.20 5.35
N ARG A 138 -14.40 -36.50 5.29
CA ARG A 138 -15.66 -36.89 5.96
C ARG A 138 -16.61 -37.72 5.11
N VAL A 139 -16.42 -37.77 3.80
CA VAL A 139 -17.30 -38.52 2.88
C VAL A 139 -16.59 -39.81 2.46
N PRO A 140 -17.18 -41.01 2.65
CA PRO A 140 -16.63 -42.25 2.11
C PRO A 140 -16.71 -42.20 0.57
N GLY A 141 -15.56 -42.11 -0.10
CA GLY A 141 -15.46 -41.82 -1.54
C GLY A 141 -14.92 -40.42 -1.89
N GLY A 142 -14.76 -39.56 -0.88
CA GLY A 142 -13.71 -38.54 -0.79
C GLY A 142 -13.77 -37.31 -1.71
N GLN A 143 -14.77 -37.14 -2.57
CA GLN A 143 -14.86 -35.97 -3.46
C GLN A 143 -16.25 -35.33 -3.42
N ILE A 144 -16.32 -34.05 -3.05
CA ILE A 144 -17.52 -33.23 -3.11
C ILE A 144 -17.34 -32.20 -4.22
N LEU A 145 -18.30 -32.13 -5.14
CA LEU A 145 -18.28 -31.19 -6.26
C LEU A 145 -18.98 -29.87 -5.88
N ILE A 146 -18.22 -28.77 -5.86
CA ILE A 146 -18.80 -27.42 -5.82
C ILE A 146 -19.28 -27.08 -7.22
N SER A 147 -20.57 -26.78 -7.34
CA SER A 147 -21.19 -26.49 -8.64
C SER A 147 -20.77 -25.13 -9.22
N VAL A 148 -20.73 -25.01 -10.56
CA VAL A 148 -20.42 -23.74 -11.27
C VAL A 148 -21.28 -22.56 -10.81
N TRP A 149 -22.57 -22.79 -10.51
CA TRP A 149 -23.47 -21.75 -10.02
C TRP A 149 -23.05 -21.18 -8.66
N GLU A 150 -22.52 -22.02 -7.77
CA GLU A 150 -22.02 -21.59 -6.47
C GLU A 150 -20.74 -20.75 -6.63
N LEU A 151 -19.85 -21.17 -7.52
CA LEU A 151 -18.64 -20.41 -7.90
C LEU A 151 -19.01 -19.04 -8.48
N GLY A 152 -19.99 -18.98 -9.39
CA GLY A 152 -20.51 -17.72 -9.92
C GLY A 152 -21.11 -16.83 -8.83
N GLY A 153 -21.86 -17.41 -7.90
CA GLY A 153 -22.41 -16.72 -6.74
C GLY A 153 -21.33 -16.08 -5.86
N ILE A 154 -20.21 -16.77 -5.64
CA ILE A 154 -19.07 -16.25 -4.88
C ILE A 154 -18.43 -15.04 -5.57
N VAL A 155 -18.26 -15.09 -6.89
CA VAL A 155 -17.76 -13.95 -7.66
C VAL A 155 -18.68 -12.74 -7.52
N ILE A 156 -19.99 -12.97 -7.59
CA ILE A 156 -21.01 -11.93 -7.40
C ILE A 156 -20.93 -11.34 -5.99
N ILE A 157 -20.76 -12.14 -4.94
CA ILE A 157 -20.64 -11.66 -3.56
C ILE A 157 -19.43 -10.72 -3.41
N PHE A 158 -18.24 -11.14 -3.85
CA PHE A 158 -17.04 -10.30 -3.78
C PHE A 158 -17.15 -9.03 -4.64
N GLY A 159 -17.79 -9.14 -5.81
CA GLY A 159 -18.07 -8.01 -6.67
C GLY A 159 -19.04 -7.01 -6.05
N LEU A 160 -20.19 -7.47 -5.56
CA LEU A 160 -21.23 -6.65 -4.93
C LEU A 160 -20.73 -5.94 -3.69
N MET A 161 -19.94 -6.61 -2.84
CA MET A 161 -19.29 -5.97 -1.70
C MET A 161 -18.52 -4.70 -2.12
N ARG A 162 -17.79 -4.74 -3.24
CA ARG A 162 -17.06 -3.56 -3.73
C ARG A 162 -17.97 -2.50 -4.33
N LEU A 163 -18.95 -2.92 -5.14
CA LEU A 163 -19.89 -2.00 -5.80
C LEU A 163 -20.72 -1.19 -4.78
N ILE A 164 -21.23 -1.84 -3.74
CA ILE A 164 -22.02 -1.19 -2.69
C ILE A 164 -21.17 -0.14 -1.96
N ALA A 165 -19.93 -0.53 -1.60
CA ALA A 165 -19.00 0.37 -0.93
C ALA A 165 -18.71 1.62 -1.79
N SER A 166 -18.45 1.43 -3.08
CA SER A 166 -18.16 2.51 -4.02
C SER A 166 -19.36 3.42 -4.27
N LYS A 167 -20.52 2.85 -4.63
CA LYS A 167 -21.73 3.60 -5.03
C LYS A 167 -22.22 4.56 -3.93
N TYR A 168 -22.39 4.03 -2.73
CA TYR A 168 -23.07 4.74 -1.65
C TYR A 168 -22.08 5.44 -0.71
N PHE A 169 -20.87 4.90 -0.54
CA PHE A 169 -20.00 5.29 0.57
C PHE A 169 -18.62 5.81 0.16
N GLY A 170 -18.20 5.64 -1.10
CA GLY A 170 -16.88 6.06 -1.57
C GLY A 170 -16.59 7.55 -1.38
N ILE A 171 -17.62 8.39 -1.49
CA ILE A 171 -17.50 9.85 -1.30
C ILE A 171 -17.15 10.21 0.14
N TYR A 172 -17.85 9.62 1.11
CA TYR A 172 -17.63 9.87 2.54
C TYR A 172 -16.23 9.45 2.96
N GLU A 173 -15.74 8.35 2.41
CA GLU A 173 -14.37 7.91 2.62
C GLU A 173 -13.35 8.92 2.10
N ASN A 174 -13.55 9.44 0.88
CA ASN A 174 -12.65 10.43 0.28
C ASN A 174 -12.62 11.75 1.07
N ILE A 175 -13.75 12.18 1.64
CA ILE A 175 -13.83 13.39 2.48
C ILE A 175 -12.95 13.25 3.72
N ILE A 176 -13.04 12.10 4.42
CA ILE A 176 -12.25 11.85 5.64
C ILE A 176 -10.74 11.81 5.31
N ILE A 177 -10.38 11.28 4.14
CA ILE A 177 -8.97 11.25 3.69
C ILE A 177 -8.49 12.66 3.34
N ALA A 178 -9.31 13.46 2.66
CA ALA A 178 -8.96 14.83 2.27
C ALA A 178 -8.70 15.74 3.49
N ASP A 179 -9.46 15.58 4.57
CA ASP A 179 -9.28 16.31 5.84
C ASP A 179 -8.14 15.75 6.73
N GLN A 180 -7.28 14.87 6.21
CA GLN A 180 -6.16 14.23 6.92
C GLN A 180 -6.55 13.44 8.19
N LYS A 181 -7.83 13.14 8.42
CA LYS A 181 -8.34 12.31 9.53
C LYS A 181 -8.30 10.81 9.20
N ASN A 182 -7.25 10.37 8.51
CA ASN A 182 -7.10 8.99 8.06
C ASN A 182 -7.08 7.97 9.21
N GLY A 183 -6.65 8.38 10.41
CA GLY A 183 -6.72 7.54 11.62
C GLY A 183 -8.15 7.08 11.93
N VAL A 184 -9.14 7.97 11.84
CA VAL A 184 -10.56 7.65 12.10
C VAL A 184 -11.08 6.64 11.07
N ARG A 185 -10.80 6.87 9.79
CA ARG A 185 -11.14 5.95 8.70
C ARG A 185 -10.59 4.54 8.98
N LYS A 186 -9.31 4.45 9.36
CA LYS A 186 -8.65 3.17 9.63
C LYS A 186 -9.25 2.45 10.84
N VAL A 187 -9.62 3.16 11.90
CA VAL A 187 -10.28 2.57 13.07
C VAL A 187 -11.66 2.03 12.72
N ILE A 188 -12.46 2.76 11.92
CA ILE A 188 -13.76 2.28 11.43
C ILE A 188 -13.60 1.00 10.62
N ILE A 189 -12.63 0.98 9.69
CA ILE A 189 -12.33 -0.20 8.88
C ILE A 189 -11.92 -1.38 9.77
N LEU A 190 -11.02 -1.16 10.72
CA LEU A 190 -10.53 -2.19 11.64
C LEU A 190 -11.66 -2.81 12.48
N PHE A 191 -12.57 -1.97 12.98
CA PHE A 191 -13.72 -2.44 13.75
C PHE A 191 -14.62 -3.34 12.90
N VAL A 192 -14.94 -2.91 11.69
CA VAL A 192 -15.76 -3.67 10.75
C VAL A 192 -15.07 -4.96 10.32
N ASP A 193 -13.77 -4.90 10.02
CA ASP A 193 -12.96 -6.08 9.70
C ASP A 193 -13.05 -7.08 10.85
N THR A 194 -12.83 -6.66 12.09
CA THR A 194 -12.87 -7.55 13.26
C THR A 194 -14.23 -8.24 13.43
N VAL A 195 -15.33 -7.50 13.26
CA VAL A 195 -16.69 -8.05 13.40
C VAL A 195 -17.02 -9.02 12.27
N VAL A 196 -16.86 -8.59 11.02
CA VAL A 196 -17.26 -9.37 9.84
C VAL A 196 -16.38 -10.61 9.68
N TYR A 197 -15.06 -10.45 9.78
CA TYR A 197 -14.16 -11.59 9.71
C TYR A 197 -14.27 -12.48 10.95
N GLY A 198 -14.55 -11.93 12.13
CA GLY A 198 -14.88 -12.72 13.33
C GLY A 198 -16.07 -13.65 13.08
N CYS A 199 -17.18 -13.12 12.56
CA CYS A 199 -18.35 -13.93 12.19
C CYS A 199 -18.03 -14.95 11.08
N PHE A 200 -17.25 -14.56 10.07
CA PHE A 200 -16.81 -15.47 9.01
C PHE A 200 -15.99 -16.65 9.55
N LEU A 201 -15.03 -16.40 10.44
CA LEU A 201 -14.21 -17.44 11.07
C LEU A 201 -15.07 -18.36 11.95
N LEU A 202 -16.09 -17.84 12.65
CA LEU A 202 -17.03 -18.65 13.42
C LEU A 202 -17.86 -19.58 12.52
N LEU A 203 -18.33 -19.09 11.37
CA LEU A 203 -19.04 -19.93 10.39
C LEU A 203 -18.13 -20.98 9.76
N LEU A 204 -16.90 -20.63 9.42
CA LEU A 204 -15.91 -21.59 8.93
C LEU A 204 -15.57 -22.64 9.99
N ASN A 205 -15.44 -22.25 11.24
CA ASN A 205 -15.19 -23.22 12.31
C ASN A 205 -16.38 -24.19 12.46
N ARG A 206 -17.62 -23.71 12.30
CA ARG A 206 -18.80 -24.57 12.25
C ARG A 206 -18.82 -25.47 11.01
N ALA A 207 -18.31 -25.01 9.87
CA ALA A 207 -18.12 -25.86 8.68
C ALA A 207 -17.06 -26.95 8.93
N ILE A 208 -16.02 -26.64 9.70
CA ILE A 208 -14.95 -27.58 10.05
C ILE A 208 -15.37 -28.55 11.18
N ASP A 209 -16.15 -28.15 12.17
CA ASP A 209 -16.50 -29.03 13.30
C ASP A 209 -17.87 -29.71 13.12
N GLY A 210 -18.67 -29.29 12.13
CA GLY A 210 -20.00 -29.82 11.86
C GLY A 210 -20.00 -31.20 11.19
N GLN A 211 -21.01 -32.03 11.53
CA GLN A 211 -21.22 -33.35 10.90
C GLN A 211 -21.74 -33.28 9.45
N HIS A 212 -22.24 -32.12 9.00
CA HIS A 212 -22.71 -31.90 7.63
C HIS A 212 -21.75 -30.98 6.89
N PHE A 213 -21.43 -31.31 5.64
CA PHE A 213 -20.69 -30.44 4.74
C PHE A 213 -21.46 -29.14 4.52
N LEU A 214 -20.81 -28.01 4.79
CA LEU A 214 -21.39 -26.68 4.63
C LEU A 214 -20.89 -26.05 3.34
N HIS A 215 -21.78 -25.86 2.37
CA HIS A 215 -21.44 -25.26 1.09
C HIS A 215 -20.74 -23.88 1.25
N PRO A 216 -19.63 -23.62 0.55
CA PRO A 216 -18.80 -22.42 0.73
C PRO A 216 -19.52 -21.08 0.48
N ILE A 217 -20.63 -21.10 -0.25
CA ILE A 217 -21.43 -19.89 -0.46
C ILE A 217 -21.96 -19.34 0.86
N ILE A 218 -22.30 -20.20 1.82
CA ILE A 218 -22.93 -19.83 3.09
C ILE A 218 -21.98 -18.96 3.93
N PRO A 219 -20.75 -19.37 4.28
CA PRO A 219 -19.83 -18.50 5.01
C PRO A 219 -19.52 -17.20 4.27
N LEU A 220 -19.35 -17.29 2.94
CA LEU A 220 -18.97 -16.14 2.13
C LEU A 220 -20.08 -15.08 2.03
N THR A 221 -21.35 -15.43 2.19
CA THR A 221 -22.46 -14.45 2.18
C THR A 221 -22.30 -13.33 3.22
N ILE A 222 -21.61 -13.58 4.34
CA ILE A 222 -21.33 -12.57 5.37
C ILE A 222 -20.58 -11.36 4.79
N PHE A 223 -19.75 -11.55 3.75
CA PHE A 223 -19.04 -10.45 3.11
C PHE A 223 -19.96 -9.41 2.45
N LEU A 224 -21.20 -9.77 2.13
CA LEU A 224 -22.18 -8.79 1.63
C LEU A 224 -22.52 -7.72 2.68
N ALA A 225 -22.49 -8.08 3.97
CA ALA A 225 -22.74 -7.16 5.08
C ALA A 225 -21.56 -6.20 5.35
N TYR A 226 -20.37 -6.52 4.86
CA TYR A 226 -19.16 -5.72 5.08
C TYR A 226 -19.29 -4.27 4.59
N ALA A 227 -19.67 -4.13 3.33
CA ALA A 227 -19.77 -2.84 2.65
C ALA A 227 -20.79 -1.89 3.28
N PRO A 228 -22.05 -2.31 3.55
CA PRO A 228 -23.02 -1.44 4.20
C PRO A 228 -22.61 -1.09 5.64
N LEU A 229 -22.04 -2.02 6.42
CA LEU A 229 -21.63 -1.74 7.80
C LEU A 229 -20.52 -0.67 7.85
N ARG A 230 -19.46 -0.86 7.06
CA ARG A 230 -18.37 0.12 6.93
C ARG A 230 -18.88 1.47 6.44
N GLY A 231 -19.69 1.42 5.39
CA GLY A 231 -20.23 2.60 4.76
C GLY A 231 -21.09 3.44 5.70
N PHE A 232 -21.98 2.78 6.44
CA PHE A 232 -22.90 3.42 7.36
C PHE A 232 -22.16 4.14 8.49
N LEU A 233 -21.13 3.52 9.07
CA LEU A 233 -20.29 4.16 10.09
C LEU A 233 -19.56 5.40 9.55
N MET A 234 -19.03 5.34 8.33
CA MET A 234 -18.41 6.51 7.68
C MET A 234 -19.43 7.61 7.40
N PHE A 235 -20.63 7.25 6.95
CA PHE A 235 -21.72 8.19 6.71
C PHE A 235 -22.13 8.93 7.99
N LEU A 236 -22.34 8.20 9.09
CA LEU A 236 -22.67 8.78 10.40
C LEU A 236 -21.61 9.79 10.87
N TYR A 237 -20.33 9.43 10.70
CA TYR A 237 -19.23 10.31 11.04
C TYR A 237 -19.27 11.60 10.19
N VAL A 238 -19.41 11.46 8.86
CA VAL A 238 -19.37 12.63 7.98
C VAL A 238 -20.57 13.55 8.22
N LYS A 239 -21.77 13.00 8.38
CA LYS A 239 -22.99 13.79 8.63
C LYS A 239 -22.92 14.58 9.94
N ARG A 240 -22.23 14.04 10.96
CA ARG A 240 -22.07 14.70 12.26
C ARG A 240 -21.04 15.83 12.24
N TYR A 241 -19.91 15.65 11.55
CA TYR A 241 -18.79 16.59 11.59
C TYR A 241 -18.70 17.54 10.40
N TYR A 242 -19.38 17.26 9.27
CA TYR A 242 -19.34 18.08 8.06
C TYR A 242 -20.75 18.46 7.60
N PRO A 243 -21.47 19.32 8.36
CA PRO A 243 -22.85 19.70 8.03
C PRO A 243 -22.97 20.57 6.77
N TRP A 244 -21.87 21.14 6.29
CA TRP A 244 -21.81 22.00 5.10
C TRP A 244 -21.85 21.22 3.78
N ILE A 245 -21.72 19.89 3.83
CA ILE A 245 -21.74 19.04 2.63
C ILE A 245 -23.16 18.93 2.12
N LYS A 246 -23.39 19.48 0.93
CA LYS A 246 -24.68 19.42 0.23
C LYS A 246 -24.47 18.92 -1.20
N PHE A 247 -25.36 18.03 -1.63
CA PHE A 247 -25.36 17.53 -2.99
C PHE A 247 -26.16 18.48 -3.89
N TYR A 248 -25.52 18.96 -4.96
CA TYR A 248 -26.15 19.81 -5.97
C TYR A 248 -26.18 19.10 -7.32
N ALA A 249 -27.38 18.92 -7.88
CA ALA A 249 -27.57 18.20 -9.13
C ALA A 249 -26.99 18.92 -10.36
N ASP A 250 -26.69 20.22 -10.29
CA ASP A 250 -26.24 21.00 -11.46
C ASP A 250 -24.72 21.14 -11.54
N PHE A 251 -24.01 20.97 -10.43
CA PHE A 251 -22.55 21.14 -10.41
C PHE A 251 -21.81 20.04 -11.18
N THR A 252 -20.92 20.46 -12.08
CA THR A 252 -20.05 19.57 -12.88
C THR A 252 -18.65 20.15 -13.03
N SER A 253 -17.68 19.53 -12.34
CA SER A 253 -16.27 19.91 -12.43
C SER A 253 -15.57 19.16 -13.58
N TYR A 254 -15.36 19.85 -14.70
CA TYR A 254 -14.59 19.31 -15.83
C TYR A 254 -13.13 18.93 -15.47
N PRO A 255 -12.39 19.69 -14.62
CA PRO A 255 -11.05 19.32 -14.19
C PRO A 255 -11.01 17.95 -13.49
N LEU A 256 -12.00 17.65 -12.64
CA LEU A 256 -12.10 16.38 -11.92
C LEU A 256 -12.23 15.20 -12.89
N LEU A 257 -13.14 15.32 -13.86
CA LEU A 257 -13.38 14.26 -14.86
C LEU A 257 -12.15 14.01 -15.72
N ARG A 258 -11.49 15.07 -16.20
CA ARG A 258 -10.28 14.96 -17.03
C ARG A 258 -9.14 14.31 -16.26
N THR A 259 -8.94 14.71 -15.00
CA THR A 259 -7.87 14.18 -14.16
C THR A 259 -8.15 12.72 -13.78
N THR A 260 -9.40 12.39 -13.43
CA THR A 260 -9.81 11.01 -13.15
C THR A 260 -9.55 10.09 -14.32
N SER A 261 -9.88 10.49 -15.56
CA SER A 261 -9.61 9.68 -16.75
C SER A 261 -8.12 9.46 -16.97
N LYS A 262 -7.28 10.49 -16.76
CA LYS A 262 -5.82 10.36 -16.82
C LYS A 262 -5.29 9.42 -15.73
N VAL A 263 -5.81 9.54 -14.51
CA VAL A 263 -5.41 8.70 -13.37
C VAL A 263 -5.82 7.24 -13.59
N TRP A 264 -7.01 7.00 -14.10
CA TRP A 264 -7.48 5.66 -14.42
C TRP A 264 -6.61 5.02 -15.50
N ARG A 265 -6.33 5.73 -16.59
CA ARG A 265 -5.50 5.21 -17.68
C ARG A 265 -4.14 4.75 -17.20
N ALA A 266 -3.41 5.53 -16.39
CA ALA A 266 -2.13 5.03 -15.89
C ALA A 266 -2.28 3.99 -14.78
N GLY A 267 -3.31 4.09 -13.94
CA GLY A 267 -3.58 3.11 -12.89
C GLY A 267 -3.73 1.69 -13.43
N LEU A 268 -4.21 1.52 -14.66
CA LEU A 268 -4.29 0.23 -15.35
C LEU A 268 -2.91 -0.43 -15.52
N GLY A 269 -1.93 0.28 -16.11
CA GLY A 269 -0.58 -0.28 -16.30
C GLY A 269 0.10 -0.61 -14.98
N GLN A 270 -0.08 0.23 -13.96
CA GLN A 270 0.47 -0.03 -12.62
C GLN A 270 -0.18 -1.26 -11.96
N SER A 271 -1.50 -1.39 -12.08
CA SER A 271 -2.24 -2.51 -11.49
C SER A 271 -1.88 -3.83 -12.18
N LEU A 272 -1.66 -3.79 -13.50
CA LEU A 272 -1.23 -4.95 -14.27
C LEU A 272 0.14 -5.46 -13.79
N LEU A 273 1.15 -4.58 -13.71
CA LEU A 273 2.51 -4.95 -13.28
C LEU A 273 2.58 -5.44 -11.82
N ILE A 274 1.70 -4.95 -10.94
CA ILE A 274 1.77 -5.22 -9.50
C ILE A 274 0.89 -6.40 -9.07
N ASN A 275 -0.30 -6.55 -9.66
CA ASN A 275 -1.35 -7.43 -9.16
C ASN A 275 -1.83 -8.49 -10.15
N ALA A 276 -1.35 -8.50 -11.41
CA ALA A 276 -1.82 -9.45 -12.40
C ALA A 276 -1.20 -10.86 -12.26
N ASP A 277 -0.20 -11.05 -11.40
CA ASP A 277 0.54 -12.31 -11.28
C ASP A 277 -0.36 -13.56 -11.20
N LEU A 278 -1.35 -13.56 -10.30
CA LEU A 278 -2.24 -14.71 -10.12
C LEU A 278 -3.14 -14.95 -11.32
N ILE A 279 -3.54 -13.88 -12.03
CA ILE A 279 -4.39 -13.97 -13.22
C ILE A 279 -3.58 -14.57 -14.37
N ILE A 280 -2.35 -14.08 -14.57
CA ILE A 280 -1.47 -14.53 -15.64
C ILE A 280 -1.06 -15.98 -15.40
N LEU A 281 -0.64 -16.33 -14.19
CA LEU A 281 -0.26 -17.70 -13.86
C LEU A 281 -1.43 -18.68 -13.95
N PHE A 282 -2.63 -18.27 -13.54
CA PHE A 282 -3.82 -19.09 -13.76
C PHE A 282 -4.06 -19.36 -15.24
N LEU A 283 -3.98 -18.32 -16.08
CA LEU A 283 -4.16 -18.44 -17.53
C LEU A 283 -3.09 -19.35 -18.17
N VAL A 284 -1.84 -19.22 -17.71
CA VAL A 284 -0.67 -19.91 -18.27
C VAL A 284 -0.59 -21.37 -17.84
N LEU A 285 -0.92 -21.69 -16.59
CA LEU A 285 -0.77 -23.03 -16.02
C LEU A 285 -1.99 -23.92 -16.30
N LEU A 286 -3.10 -23.35 -16.75
CA LEU A 286 -4.32 -24.06 -17.15
C LEU A 286 -4.87 -24.99 -16.05
N THR A 287 -4.93 -26.30 -16.29
CA THR A 287 -5.62 -27.29 -15.44
C THR A 287 -5.06 -27.41 -14.01
N PRO A 288 -3.73 -27.55 -13.77
CA PRO A 288 -3.14 -27.44 -12.42
C PRO A 288 -3.07 -25.99 -11.91
N GLY A 289 -3.52 -25.01 -12.70
CA GLY A 289 -3.39 -23.59 -12.37
C GLY A 289 -4.03 -23.22 -11.04
N LEU A 290 -5.15 -23.84 -10.63
CA LEU A 290 -5.82 -23.50 -9.36
C LEU A 290 -5.01 -23.92 -8.13
N THR A 291 -4.41 -25.12 -8.15
CA THR A 291 -3.62 -25.63 -7.01
C THR A 291 -2.29 -24.89 -6.91
N VAL A 292 -1.59 -24.71 -8.03
CA VAL A 292 -0.31 -23.98 -8.09
C VAL A 292 -0.48 -22.50 -7.75
N THR A 293 -1.52 -21.83 -8.26
CA THR A 293 -1.78 -20.44 -7.89
C THR A 293 -2.19 -20.30 -6.42
N SER A 294 -2.85 -21.30 -5.84
CA SER A 294 -3.14 -21.35 -4.41
C SER A 294 -1.85 -21.35 -3.58
N MET A 295 -0.94 -22.30 -3.87
CA MET A 295 0.38 -22.39 -3.23
C MET A 295 1.14 -21.06 -3.33
N LEU A 296 1.19 -20.48 -4.52
CA LEU A 296 1.87 -19.22 -4.75
C LEU A 296 1.19 -18.04 -4.04
N SER A 297 -0.14 -18.05 -3.95
CA SER A 297 -0.90 -16.98 -3.30
C SER A 297 -0.62 -16.89 -1.80
N LEU A 298 -0.16 -17.97 -1.17
CA LEU A 298 0.28 -17.98 0.23
C LEU A 298 1.59 -17.19 0.38
N TYR A 299 2.53 -17.40 -0.53
CA TYR A 299 3.76 -16.61 -0.57
C TYR A 299 3.47 -15.14 -0.90
N MET A 300 2.55 -14.90 -1.86
CA MET A 300 2.10 -13.55 -2.18
C MET A 300 1.39 -12.84 -1.03
N LEU A 301 0.70 -13.58 -0.17
CA LEU A 301 0.04 -13.00 0.99
C LEU A 301 1.03 -12.30 1.91
N VAL A 302 2.13 -12.98 2.23
CA VAL A 302 3.20 -12.42 3.07
C VAL A 302 3.81 -11.20 2.38
N GLY A 303 4.10 -11.31 1.08
CA GLY A 303 4.69 -10.22 0.29
C GLY A 303 3.79 -8.98 0.19
N VAL A 304 2.49 -9.15 -0.07
CA VAL A 304 1.52 -8.06 -0.18
C VAL A 304 1.35 -7.34 1.16
N ASN A 305 1.26 -8.08 2.26
CA ASN A 305 1.11 -7.49 3.59
C ASN A 305 2.37 -6.72 4.02
N LEU A 306 3.56 -7.29 3.80
CA LEU A 306 4.82 -6.57 4.02
C LEU A 306 4.89 -5.30 3.17
N ARG A 307 4.52 -5.40 1.88
CA ARG A 307 4.49 -4.24 0.97
C ARG A 307 3.55 -3.15 1.48
N LEU A 308 2.35 -3.49 1.98
CA LEU A 308 1.42 -2.49 2.52
C LEU A 308 2.03 -1.73 3.72
N ILE A 309 2.74 -2.44 4.61
CA ILE A 309 3.43 -1.82 5.76
C ILE A 309 4.55 -0.89 5.25
N LEU A 310 5.42 -1.37 4.37
CA LEU A 310 6.58 -0.60 3.90
C LEU A 310 6.18 0.57 2.99
N THR A 311 5.17 0.41 2.14
CA THR A 311 4.61 1.50 1.33
C THR A 311 3.93 2.55 2.20
N SER A 312 3.35 2.20 3.36
CA SER A 312 2.86 3.19 4.31
C SER A 312 3.98 4.10 4.84
N MET A 313 5.18 3.55 5.01
CA MET A 313 6.36 4.32 5.41
C MET A 313 6.85 5.23 4.26
N ILE A 314 6.82 4.76 3.01
CA ILE A 314 7.20 5.55 1.82
C ILE A 314 6.20 6.69 1.54
N THR A 315 4.90 6.40 1.64
CA THR A 315 3.82 7.37 1.37
C THR A 315 3.77 8.50 2.37
N SER A 316 4.29 8.33 3.59
CA SER A 316 4.39 9.40 4.59
C SER A 316 5.16 10.63 4.08
N PHE A 317 6.12 10.45 3.18
CA PHE A 317 6.89 11.56 2.58
C PHE A 317 6.14 12.28 1.46
N ARG A 318 5.07 11.69 0.91
CA ARG A 318 4.29 12.31 -0.18
C ARG A 318 3.77 13.69 0.20
N GLU A 319 3.22 13.82 1.41
CA GLU A 319 2.67 15.09 1.91
C GLU A 319 3.75 16.16 2.05
N TYR A 320 4.94 15.77 2.53
CA TYR A 320 6.11 16.63 2.58
C TYR A 320 6.51 17.13 1.18
N PHE A 321 6.54 16.24 0.19
CA PHE A 321 6.87 16.63 -1.19
C PHE A 321 5.81 17.48 -1.87
N ILE A 322 4.53 17.24 -1.61
CA ILE A 322 3.46 18.10 -2.14
C ILE A 322 3.65 19.54 -1.68
N VAL A 323 3.97 19.75 -0.40
CA VAL A 323 4.22 21.10 0.14
C VAL A 323 5.46 21.73 -0.51
N LEU A 324 6.54 20.97 -0.66
CA LEU A 324 7.78 21.49 -1.24
C LEU A 324 7.63 21.82 -2.73
N VAL A 325 6.98 20.93 -3.50
CA VAL A 325 6.70 21.14 -4.93
C VAL A 325 5.74 22.31 -5.14
N ASN A 326 4.77 22.52 -4.26
CA ASN A 326 3.87 23.67 -4.34
C ASN A 326 4.57 25.00 -4.05
N LYS A 327 5.64 24.99 -3.24
CA LYS A 327 6.46 26.19 -2.95
C LYS A 327 7.46 26.48 -4.06
N ASP A 328 8.22 25.46 -4.45
CA ASP A 328 9.43 25.64 -5.27
C ASP A 328 9.26 25.15 -6.72
N GLY A 329 8.10 24.56 -7.08
CA GLY A 329 7.77 24.05 -8.41
C GLY A 329 8.49 22.73 -8.80
N ARG A 330 9.73 22.51 -8.34
CA ARG A 330 10.46 21.24 -8.47
C ARG A 330 11.34 20.95 -7.24
N LEU A 331 11.84 19.71 -7.15
CA LEU A 331 12.61 19.22 -6.02
C LEU A 331 14.11 19.50 -6.16
N GLN A 332 14.76 19.95 -5.09
CA GLN A 332 16.23 20.01 -5.05
C GLN A 332 16.83 18.60 -5.09
N TRP A 333 17.95 18.43 -5.82
CA TRP A 333 18.65 17.15 -5.97
C TRP A 333 19.03 16.51 -4.63
N ASP A 334 19.48 17.30 -3.65
CA ASP A 334 19.89 16.77 -2.35
C ASP A 334 18.72 16.15 -1.56
N THR A 335 17.54 16.77 -1.64
CA THR A 335 16.32 16.25 -1.00
C THR A 335 15.82 14.98 -1.70
N TYR A 336 15.87 14.94 -3.04
CA TYR A 336 15.54 13.74 -3.81
C TYR A 336 16.51 12.59 -3.50
N SER A 337 17.81 12.85 -3.50
CA SER A 337 18.84 11.83 -3.24
C SER A 337 18.72 11.20 -1.84
N LYS A 338 18.32 11.97 -0.82
CA LYS A 338 18.03 11.45 0.52
C LYS A 338 16.78 10.56 0.55
N TYR A 339 15.75 10.93 -0.21
CA TYR A 339 14.54 10.13 -0.32
C TYR A 339 14.78 8.84 -1.09
N GLU A 340 15.52 8.90 -2.18
CA GLU A 340 15.90 7.73 -2.97
C GLU A 340 16.69 6.74 -2.10
N LEU A 341 17.66 7.21 -1.33
CA LEU A 341 18.38 6.40 -0.35
C LEU A 341 17.43 5.73 0.65
N TYR A 342 16.46 6.48 1.18
CA TYR A 342 15.44 5.92 2.08
C TYR A 342 14.61 4.82 1.41
N THR A 343 14.15 5.04 0.17
CA THR A 343 13.39 4.01 -0.58
C THR A 343 14.21 2.76 -0.86
N PHE A 344 15.52 2.90 -1.11
CA PHE A 344 16.43 1.79 -1.30
C PHE A 344 16.66 0.98 -0.03
N ILE A 345 16.81 1.65 1.11
CA ILE A 345 16.92 0.98 2.42
C ILE A 345 15.64 0.18 2.73
N VAL A 346 14.48 0.77 2.49
CA VAL A 346 13.18 0.10 2.71
C VAL A 346 13.01 -1.10 1.78
N ALA A 347 13.40 -0.98 0.50
CA ALA A 347 13.35 -2.09 -0.45
C ALA A 347 14.34 -3.21 -0.10
N ALA A 348 15.56 -2.86 0.32
CA ALA A 348 16.55 -3.81 0.81
C ALA A 348 16.05 -4.57 2.05
N PHE A 349 15.44 -3.87 3.00
CA PHE A 349 14.83 -4.52 4.16
C PHE A 349 13.70 -5.49 3.76
N ALA A 350 12.88 -5.10 2.78
CA ALA A 350 11.83 -5.97 2.24
C ALA A 350 12.41 -7.25 1.62
N PHE A 351 13.51 -7.12 0.87
CA PHE A 351 14.23 -8.24 0.27
C PHE A 351 14.69 -9.23 1.34
N ILE A 352 15.37 -8.74 2.38
CA ILE A 352 15.91 -9.57 3.47
C ILE A 352 14.78 -10.32 4.17
N PHE A 353 13.68 -9.62 4.50
CA PHE A 353 12.51 -10.22 5.12
C PHE A 353 11.90 -11.32 4.25
N MET A 354 11.67 -11.04 2.96
CA MET A 354 11.04 -11.99 2.05
C MET A 354 11.93 -13.17 1.67
N SER A 355 13.25 -12.98 1.61
CA SER A 355 14.19 -14.06 1.26
C SER A 355 14.46 -15.01 2.43
N LEU A 356 14.38 -14.53 3.68
CA LEU A 356 14.81 -15.29 4.85
C LEU A 356 13.65 -15.73 5.75
N ILE A 357 12.59 -14.94 5.91
CA ILE A 357 11.49 -15.25 6.85
C ILE A 357 10.31 -15.90 6.12
N ALA A 358 9.96 -15.40 4.93
CA ALA A 358 8.73 -15.82 4.27
C ALA A 358 8.62 -17.33 4.01
N PRO A 359 9.68 -18.08 3.61
CA PRO A 359 9.59 -19.53 3.46
C PRO A 359 9.17 -20.22 4.75
N TYR A 360 9.75 -19.84 5.90
CA TYR A 360 9.43 -20.44 7.20
C TYR A 360 8.01 -20.11 7.67
N ILE A 361 7.52 -18.89 7.42
CA ILE A 361 6.13 -18.52 7.73
C ILE A 361 5.17 -19.36 6.88
N VAL A 362 5.44 -19.48 5.57
CA VAL A 362 4.54 -20.15 4.63
C VAL A 362 4.52 -21.66 4.87
N THR A 363 5.69 -22.29 5.03
CA THR A 363 5.82 -23.72 5.33
C THR A 363 5.27 -24.05 6.70
N GLY A 364 5.55 -23.24 7.73
CA GLY A 364 5.07 -23.49 9.08
C GLY A 364 3.56 -23.33 9.27
N LEU A 365 2.91 -22.41 8.55
CA LEU A 365 1.47 -22.18 8.68
C LEU A 365 0.62 -23.01 7.72
N TYR A 366 1.11 -23.30 6.52
CA TYR A 366 0.30 -23.86 5.44
C TYR A 366 0.84 -25.16 4.84
N GLY A 367 2.08 -25.55 5.16
CA GLY A 367 2.73 -26.73 4.60
C GLY A 367 1.94 -28.02 4.83
N ASP A 368 1.53 -28.27 6.08
CA ASP A 368 0.77 -29.48 6.46
C ASP A 368 -0.59 -29.57 5.76
N LEU A 369 -1.28 -28.44 5.61
CA LEU A 369 -2.59 -28.39 4.96
C LEU A 369 -2.48 -28.76 3.47
N ILE A 370 -1.51 -28.18 2.76
CA ILE A 370 -1.30 -28.49 1.34
C ILE A 370 -0.80 -29.92 1.15
N TYR A 371 0.11 -30.38 2.02
CA TYR A 371 0.60 -31.75 2.00
C TYR A 371 -0.56 -32.75 2.13
N SER A 372 -1.48 -32.52 3.08
CA SER A 372 -2.66 -33.38 3.27
C SER A 372 -3.61 -33.37 2.06
N ASP A 373 -3.78 -32.21 1.42
CA ASP A 373 -4.65 -32.06 0.25
C ASP A 373 -4.08 -32.77 -0.99
N LEU A 374 -2.76 -32.64 -1.23
CA LEU A 374 -2.06 -33.32 -2.32
C LEU A 374 -2.05 -34.85 -2.18
N LEU A 375 -2.03 -35.37 -0.94
CA LEU A 375 -2.13 -36.81 -0.71
C LEU A 375 -3.53 -37.33 -1.07
N LEU A 376 -4.57 -36.59 -0.67
CA LEU A 376 -5.98 -36.95 -0.86
C LEU A 376 -6.48 -36.74 -2.30
N ASP A 377 -5.76 -36.01 -3.15
CA ASP A 377 -6.11 -35.85 -4.55
C ASP A 377 -5.97 -37.18 -5.33
N THR A 378 -7.12 -37.79 -5.63
CA THR A 378 -7.27 -39.01 -6.43
C THR A 378 -7.76 -38.74 -7.86
N GLY A 379 -8.10 -37.50 -8.20
CA GLY A 379 -8.67 -37.13 -9.50
C GLY A 379 -7.63 -36.75 -10.56
N SER A 380 -6.39 -36.42 -10.14
CA SER A 380 -5.30 -36.07 -11.05
C SER A 380 -4.55 -37.30 -11.59
N SER A 381 -4.04 -37.20 -12.83
CA SER A 381 -3.18 -38.24 -13.40
C SER A 381 -1.87 -38.34 -12.60
N PRO A 382 -1.24 -39.53 -12.49
CA PRO A 382 -0.03 -39.72 -11.68
C PRO A 382 1.11 -38.75 -12.05
N PHE A 383 1.25 -38.46 -13.34
CA PHE A 383 2.21 -37.48 -13.88
C PHE A 383 1.92 -36.04 -13.43
N LEU A 384 0.63 -35.64 -13.38
CA LEU A 384 0.26 -34.31 -12.92
C LEU A 384 0.48 -34.17 -11.41
N LYS A 385 0.23 -35.25 -10.67
CA LYS A 385 0.46 -35.31 -9.22
C LYS A 385 1.94 -35.18 -8.89
N SER A 386 2.84 -35.88 -9.59
CA SER A 386 4.29 -35.75 -9.38
C SER A 386 4.80 -34.34 -9.72
N ALA A 387 4.30 -33.74 -10.80
CA ALA A 387 4.62 -32.35 -11.14
C ALA A 387 4.16 -31.35 -10.07
N GLN A 388 2.96 -31.53 -9.51
CA GLN A 388 2.46 -30.70 -8.39
C GLN A 388 3.31 -30.85 -7.12
N TRP A 389 3.77 -32.07 -6.81
CA TRP A 389 4.69 -32.33 -5.70
C TRP A 389 6.03 -31.60 -5.87
N LYS A 390 6.60 -31.63 -7.07
CA LYS A 390 7.85 -30.90 -7.37
C LYS A 390 7.69 -29.38 -7.25
N VAL A 391 6.54 -28.85 -7.65
CA VAL A 391 6.22 -27.42 -7.45
C VAL A 391 6.06 -27.09 -5.98
N PHE A 392 5.39 -27.96 -5.21
CA PHE A 392 5.24 -27.80 -3.78
C PHE A 392 6.60 -27.78 -3.09
N ASP A 393 7.48 -28.74 -3.39
CA ASP A 393 8.86 -28.73 -2.89
C ASP A 393 9.58 -27.44 -3.30
N PHE A 394 9.56 -27.07 -4.59
CA PHE A 394 10.23 -25.86 -5.07
C PHE A 394 9.75 -24.57 -4.38
N ILE A 395 8.45 -24.39 -4.15
CA ILE A 395 7.91 -23.16 -3.54
C ILE A 395 8.21 -23.09 -2.03
N PHE A 396 8.13 -24.23 -1.33
CA PHE A 396 8.18 -24.27 0.13
C PHE A 396 9.57 -24.52 0.70
N THR A 397 10.48 -25.13 -0.09
CA THR A 397 11.79 -25.57 0.40
C THR A 397 12.95 -24.86 -0.32
N SER A 398 12.78 -24.46 -1.59
CA SER A 398 13.88 -23.90 -2.38
C SER A 398 14.24 -22.46 -1.98
N PRO A 399 15.51 -22.17 -1.63
CA PRO A 399 15.96 -20.80 -1.39
C PRO A 399 15.96 -19.96 -2.68
N VAL A 400 16.08 -20.60 -3.84
CA VAL A 400 16.11 -19.91 -5.15
C VAL A 400 14.77 -19.23 -5.42
N PHE A 401 13.67 -19.93 -5.21
CA PHE A 401 12.33 -19.37 -5.36
C PHE A 401 12.13 -18.15 -4.45
N SER A 402 12.51 -18.29 -3.18
CA SER A 402 12.42 -17.23 -2.18
C SER A 402 13.17 -15.94 -2.59
N ILE A 403 14.39 -16.10 -3.11
CA ILE A 403 15.24 -14.99 -3.58
C ILE A 403 14.63 -14.29 -4.79
N ILE A 404 14.14 -15.06 -5.77
CA ILE A 404 13.51 -14.52 -6.98
C ILE A 404 12.25 -13.74 -6.61
N TYR A 405 11.40 -14.29 -5.74
CA TYR A 405 10.20 -13.60 -5.28
C TYR A 405 10.54 -12.33 -4.48
N ALA A 406 11.51 -12.40 -3.56
CA ALA A 406 11.98 -11.25 -2.79
C ALA A 406 12.50 -10.11 -3.68
N THR A 407 13.18 -10.45 -4.79
CA THR A 407 13.62 -9.50 -5.81
C THR A 407 12.42 -8.80 -6.45
N SER A 408 11.37 -9.55 -6.82
CA SER A 408 10.13 -8.99 -7.38
C SER A 408 9.47 -8.00 -6.42
N VAL A 409 9.32 -8.36 -5.13
CA VAL A 409 8.73 -7.48 -4.11
C VAL A 409 9.52 -6.18 -3.94
N SER A 410 10.84 -6.28 -3.96
CA SER A 410 11.74 -5.13 -3.81
C SER A 410 11.58 -4.16 -4.98
N PHE A 411 11.57 -4.65 -6.21
CA PHE A 411 11.32 -3.80 -7.38
C PHE A 411 9.92 -3.17 -7.38
N ILE A 412 8.89 -3.87 -6.89
CA ILE A 412 7.56 -3.27 -6.74
C ILE A 412 7.59 -2.09 -5.77
N LEU A 413 8.32 -2.17 -4.66
CA LEU A 413 8.48 -1.07 -3.72
C LEU A 413 9.21 0.12 -4.35
N LEU A 414 10.28 -0.13 -5.11
CA LEU A 414 11.01 0.91 -5.85
C LEU A 414 10.11 1.62 -6.86
N PHE A 415 9.32 0.84 -7.62
CA PHE A 415 8.34 1.35 -8.57
C PHE A 415 7.27 2.22 -7.89
N GLN A 416 6.75 1.78 -6.74
CA GLN A 416 5.77 2.55 -5.97
C GLN A 416 6.37 3.84 -5.41
N GLY A 417 7.61 3.82 -4.93
CA GLY A 417 8.32 5.02 -4.45
C GLY A 417 8.42 6.11 -5.52
N GLN A 418 8.85 5.74 -6.73
CA GLN A 418 8.95 6.70 -7.84
C GLN A 418 7.57 7.20 -8.30
N THR A 419 6.57 6.32 -8.33
CA THR A 419 5.19 6.69 -8.66
C THR A 419 4.64 7.75 -7.70
N ILE A 420 4.89 7.60 -6.40
CA ILE A 420 4.41 8.54 -5.36
C ILE A 420 4.96 9.95 -5.58
N LEU A 421 6.25 10.09 -5.95
CA LEU A 421 6.85 11.37 -6.30
C LEU A 421 6.19 12.01 -7.53
N ILE A 422 5.95 11.21 -8.58
CA ILE A 422 5.32 11.70 -9.82
C ILE A 422 3.87 12.13 -9.55
N GLN A 423 3.15 11.38 -8.71
CA GLN A 423 1.82 11.73 -8.24
C GLN A 423 1.82 13.04 -7.44
N ALA A 424 2.79 13.23 -6.54
CA ALA A 424 2.94 14.47 -5.77
C ALA A 424 3.11 15.71 -6.67
N LYS A 425 3.74 15.55 -7.84
CA LYS A 425 3.92 16.63 -8.82
C LYS A 425 2.68 16.88 -9.71
N GLY A 426 1.68 16.02 -9.68
CA GLY A 426 0.48 16.15 -10.52
C GLY A 426 0.70 15.89 -12.02
N ARG A 427 1.87 15.38 -12.42
CA ARG A 427 2.21 15.06 -13.83
C ARG A 427 1.94 13.61 -14.24
N PHE A 428 0.97 12.99 -13.57
CA PHE A 428 0.65 11.57 -13.73
C PHE A 428 0.32 11.17 -15.18
N GLY A 429 -0.32 12.06 -15.95
CA GLY A 429 -0.73 11.79 -17.33
C GLY A 429 0.41 11.71 -18.35
N GLU A 430 1.59 12.27 -18.07
CA GLU A 430 2.74 12.24 -18.99
C GLU A 430 3.43 10.88 -18.97
N VAL A 431 3.63 10.34 -17.78
CA VAL A 431 4.31 9.05 -17.53
C VAL A 431 3.40 7.86 -17.85
N ALA A 432 2.08 8.09 -17.81
CA ALA A 432 1.07 7.06 -17.99
C ALA A 432 1.20 6.26 -19.28
N LYS A 433 1.51 6.95 -20.39
CA LYS A 433 1.62 6.29 -21.69
C LYS A 433 2.77 5.31 -21.72
N GLY A 434 3.94 5.71 -21.21
CA GLY A 434 5.14 4.85 -21.17
C GLY A 434 4.92 3.61 -20.31
N VAL A 435 4.39 3.78 -19.09
CA VAL A 435 4.13 2.66 -18.18
C VAL A 435 3.09 1.69 -18.76
N ASN A 436 2.05 2.20 -19.41
CA ASN A 436 1.03 1.34 -20.02
C ASN A 436 1.57 0.53 -21.20
N ILE A 437 2.43 1.12 -22.03
CA ILE A 437 3.06 0.39 -23.14
C ILE A 437 3.93 -0.75 -22.59
N ILE A 438 4.78 -0.45 -21.61
CA ILE A 438 5.63 -1.47 -20.98
C ILE A 438 4.78 -2.56 -20.33
N ALA A 439 3.71 -2.20 -19.63
CA ALA A 439 2.80 -3.15 -19.00
C ALA A 439 2.07 -4.05 -20.02
N LEU A 440 1.62 -3.49 -21.15
CA LEU A 440 0.95 -4.26 -22.20
C LEU A 440 1.93 -5.23 -22.88
N VAL A 441 3.15 -4.78 -23.18
CA VAL A 441 4.20 -5.65 -23.74
C VAL A 441 4.57 -6.75 -22.75
N TYR A 442 4.71 -6.42 -21.45
CA TYR A 442 4.91 -7.41 -20.39
C TYR A 442 3.82 -8.48 -20.40
N PHE A 443 2.54 -8.08 -20.37
CA PHE A 443 1.43 -9.03 -20.36
C PHE A 443 1.40 -9.95 -21.59
N LEU A 444 1.61 -9.41 -22.78
CA LEU A 444 1.64 -10.22 -24.01
C LEU A 444 2.85 -11.16 -24.05
N THR A 445 4.05 -10.65 -23.74
CA THR A 445 5.28 -11.45 -23.76
C THR A 445 5.25 -12.55 -22.71
N GLU A 446 4.74 -12.27 -21.52
CA GLU A 446 4.65 -13.25 -20.44
C GLU A 446 3.65 -14.36 -20.75
N ILE A 447 2.47 -14.03 -21.29
CA ILE A 447 1.50 -15.05 -21.73
C ILE A 447 2.11 -15.91 -22.83
N VAL A 448 2.70 -15.31 -23.86
CA VAL A 448 3.26 -16.06 -25.00
C VAL A 448 4.40 -16.96 -24.53
N ILE A 449 5.40 -16.42 -23.83
CA ILE A 449 6.58 -17.20 -23.43
C ILE A 449 6.19 -18.30 -22.44
N CYS A 450 5.42 -17.98 -21.40
CA CYS A 450 5.10 -19.00 -20.40
C CYS A 450 4.15 -20.07 -20.94
N LEU A 451 3.22 -19.71 -21.84
CA LEU A 451 2.37 -20.68 -22.52
C LEU A 451 3.18 -21.56 -23.49
N THR A 452 4.17 -21.00 -24.20
CA THR A 452 5.08 -21.82 -25.03
C THR A 452 5.92 -22.77 -24.19
N VAL A 453 6.47 -22.33 -23.06
CA VAL A 453 7.23 -23.20 -22.14
C VAL A 453 6.32 -24.32 -21.63
N ASN A 454 5.11 -24.00 -21.18
CA ASN A 454 4.18 -24.99 -20.66
C ASN A 454 3.77 -26.02 -21.74
N LEU A 455 3.38 -25.57 -22.93
CA LEU A 455 2.93 -26.47 -24.01
C LEU A 455 4.07 -27.33 -24.58
N VAL A 456 5.25 -26.77 -24.80
CA VAL A 456 6.39 -27.53 -25.35
C VAL A 456 6.82 -28.62 -24.38
N MET A 457 6.97 -28.28 -23.09
CA MET A 457 7.38 -29.23 -22.06
C MET A 457 6.30 -30.29 -21.78
N GLN A 458 5.02 -29.95 -21.94
CA GLN A 458 3.91 -30.90 -21.80
C GLN A 458 3.79 -31.85 -23.00
N LEU A 459 4.03 -31.37 -24.23
CA LEU A 459 3.95 -32.18 -25.45
C LEU A 459 5.07 -33.22 -25.57
N GLU A 460 6.24 -32.89 -25.05
CA GLU A 460 7.38 -33.80 -25.11
C GLU A 460 7.31 -34.91 -24.04
N ASN A 461 6.51 -34.77 -22.97
CA ASN A 461 6.47 -35.72 -21.83
C ASN A 461 7.87 -36.00 -21.21
N ILE A 462 8.86 -35.13 -21.47
CA ILE A 462 10.26 -35.39 -21.15
C ILE A 462 10.55 -35.13 -19.66
N ASP A 463 9.91 -34.15 -19.02
CA ASP A 463 10.23 -33.74 -17.65
C ASP A 463 9.01 -33.37 -16.78
N GLU A 464 8.94 -33.94 -15.58
CA GLU A 464 7.94 -33.56 -14.55
C GLU A 464 8.21 -32.16 -13.96
N ASP A 465 9.31 -31.50 -14.35
CA ASP A 465 9.72 -30.17 -13.89
C ASP A 465 9.02 -29.02 -14.65
N PHE A 466 8.16 -29.32 -15.62
CA PHE A 466 7.54 -28.31 -16.51
C PHE A 466 6.81 -27.17 -15.77
N LEU A 467 6.10 -27.48 -14.67
CA LEU A 467 5.40 -26.48 -13.88
C LEU A 467 6.39 -25.55 -13.14
N LYS A 468 7.47 -26.11 -12.62
CA LYS A 468 8.53 -25.36 -11.93
C LYS A 468 9.23 -24.42 -12.90
N ASP A 469 9.58 -24.90 -14.09
CA ASP A 469 10.26 -24.08 -15.11
C ASP A 469 9.36 -22.97 -15.67
N THR A 470 8.06 -23.23 -15.76
CA THR A 470 7.07 -22.21 -16.12
C THR A 470 7.01 -21.09 -15.08
N ILE A 471 7.01 -21.43 -13.78
CA ILE A 471 7.02 -20.44 -12.68
C ILE A 471 8.34 -19.65 -12.68
N LEU A 472 9.47 -20.32 -12.88
CA LEU A 472 10.78 -19.69 -12.92
C LEU A 472 10.87 -18.69 -14.09
N SER A 473 10.41 -19.09 -15.28
CA SER A 473 10.34 -18.23 -16.47
C SER A 473 9.47 -17.00 -16.23
N PHE A 474 8.28 -17.18 -15.64
CA PHE A 474 7.36 -16.10 -15.27
C PHE A 474 8.07 -15.03 -14.41
N TYR A 475 8.72 -15.43 -13.32
CA TYR A 475 9.35 -14.46 -12.43
C TYR A 475 10.59 -13.78 -13.03
N ILE A 476 11.37 -14.46 -13.88
CA ILE A 476 12.51 -13.85 -14.57
C ILE A 476 12.02 -12.74 -15.50
N ILE A 477 11.02 -13.02 -16.33
CA ILE A 477 10.42 -12.04 -17.24
C ILE A 477 9.87 -10.86 -16.43
N LYS A 478 9.16 -11.14 -15.33
CA LYS A 478 8.65 -10.11 -14.45
C LYS A 478 9.74 -9.20 -13.89
N ILE A 479 10.84 -9.75 -13.37
CA ILE A 479 11.95 -8.95 -12.83
C ILE A 479 12.57 -8.06 -13.92
N LEU A 480 12.73 -8.59 -15.14
CA LEU A 480 13.25 -7.84 -16.28
C LEU A 480 12.37 -6.64 -16.62
N PHE A 481 11.05 -6.84 -16.80
CA PHE A 481 10.11 -5.76 -17.12
C PHE A 481 9.95 -4.75 -15.97
N MET A 482 9.99 -5.21 -14.72
CA MET A 482 9.99 -4.33 -13.55
C MET A 482 11.25 -3.46 -13.49
N THR A 483 12.41 -4.01 -13.85
CA THR A 483 13.67 -3.27 -13.94
C THR A 483 13.60 -2.21 -15.04
N MET A 484 13.14 -2.57 -16.24
CA MET A 484 12.93 -1.61 -17.34
C MET A 484 11.99 -0.48 -16.96
N THR A 485 10.87 -0.80 -16.30
CA THR A 485 9.90 0.19 -15.83
C THR A 485 10.51 1.11 -14.79
N TYR A 486 11.27 0.57 -13.83
CA TYR A 486 11.95 1.37 -12.82
C TYR A 486 12.96 2.33 -13.45
N VAL A 487 13.80 1.87 -14.39
CA VAL A 487 14.77 2.71 -15.09
C VAL A 487 14.08 3.83 -15.86
N TYR A 488 12.97 3.55 -16.55
CA TYR A 488 12.16 4.56 -17.23
C TYR A 488 11.64 5.64 -16.26
N LEU A 489 11.05 5.23 -15.14
CA LEU A 489 10.55 6.17 -14.13
C LEU A 489 11.68 7.01 -13.52
N TRP A 490 12.81 6.37 -13.23
CA TRP A 490 13.99 7.03 -12.69
C TRP A 490 14.58 8.07 -13.65
N GLN A 491 14.67 7.77 -14.95
CA GLN A 491 15.07 8.76 -15.96
C GLN A 491 14.08 9.93 -16.06
N TYR A 492 12.78 9.66 -15.94
CA TYR A 492 11.77 10.71 -15.92
C TYR A 492 11.90 11.61 -14.69
N THR A 493 12.10 11.04 -13.50
CA THR A 493 12.29 11.84 -12.27
C THR A 493 13.59 12.64 -12.30
N TRP A 494 14.65 12.06 -12.87
CA TRP A 494 15.91 12.76 -13.13
C TRP A 494 15.74 14.01 -14.00
N LYS A 495 15.03 13.89 -15.13
CA LYS A 495 14.91 14.97 -16.12
C LYS A 495 13.88 16.03 -15.76
N TYR A 496 12.75 15.61 -15.20
CA TYR A 496 11.59 16.49 -15.05
C TYR A 496 11.30 16.85 -13.61
N VAL A 497 11.58 16.00 -12.63
CA VAL A 497 11.13 16.21 -11.23
C VAL A 497 12.16 16.98 -10.40
N THR A 498 13.45 16.88 -10.72
CA THR A 498 14.53 17.48 -9.93
C THR A 498 15.18 18.71 -10.60
N TYR A 499 15.77 19.60 -9.79
CA TYR A 499 16.64 20.72 -10.20
C TYR A 499 18.11 20.31 -10.09
N ASN A 500 18.94 20.72 -11.06
CA ASN A 500 20.40 20.50 -11.09
C ASN A 500 20.78 19.05 -10.74
N SER A 501 20.26 18.11 -11.51
CA SER A 501 20.53 16.68 -11.33
C SER A 501 22.03 16.41 -11.54
N THR A 502 22.70 15.87 -10.53
CA THR A 502 24.13 15.55 -10.58
C THR A 502 24.35 14.07 -10.36
N SER A 503 25.34 13.47 -11.03
CA SER A 503 25.71 12.05 -10.82
C SER A 503 26.22 11.76 -9.40
N LYS A 504 26.48 12.81 -8.62
CA LYS A 504 26.88 12.72 -7.22
C LYS A 504 25.79 12.00 -6.42
N TYR A 505 26.21 10.97 -5.68
CA TYR A 505 25.41 10.10 -4.81
C TYR A 505 24.63 8.95 -5.47
N ILE A 506 24.53 8.85 -6.81
CA ILE A 506 23.84 7.70 -7.44
C ILE A 506 24.52 6.39 -7.06
N PHE A 507 25.85 6.31 -7.22
CA PHE A 507 26.61 5.09 -6.96
C PHE A 507 26.50 4.67 -5.49
N SER A 508 26.63 5.64 -4.56
CA SER A 508 26.47 5.40 -3.12
C SER A 508 25.06 4.88 -2.78
N ASN A 509 24.02 5.47 -3.37
CA ASN A 509 22.64 5.01 -3.19
C ASN A 509 22.47 3.58 -3.75
N LEU A 510 22.99 3.29 -4.94
CA LEU A 510 22.89 1.97 -5.56
C LEU A 510 23.64 0.89 -4.75
N CYS A 511 24.83 1.20 -4.22
CA CYS A 511 25.55 0.30 -3.31
C CYS A 511 24.76 0.01 -2.03
N SER A 512 24.03 1.00 -1.49
CA SER A 512 23.19 0.80 -0.31
C SER A 512 21.99 -0.15 -0.54
N LEU A 513 21.59 -0.37 -1.80
CA LEU A 513 20.60 -1.37 -2.18
C LEU A 513 21.25 -2.74 -2.42
N LEU A 514 22.32 -2.80 -3.22
CA LEU A 514 22.92 -4.07 -3.65
C LEU A 514 23.67 -4.80 -2.55
N MET A 515 24.39 -4.10 -1.66
CA MET A 515 25.19 -4.75 -0.62
C MET A 515 24.33 -5.54 0.40
N PRO A 516 23.23 -5.00 0.95
CA PRO A 516 22.37 -5.79 1.83
C PRO A 516 21.71 -6.99 1.11
N ILE A 517 21.31 -6.81 -0.16
CA ILE A 517 20.70 -7.89 -0.96
C ILE A 517 21.69 -9.03 -1.19
N THR A 518 22.91 -8.72 -1.62
CA THR A 518 23.97 -9.73 -1.87
C THR A 518 24.37 -10.43 -0.57
N ALA A 519 24.53 -9.69 0.53
CA ALA A 519 24.80 -10.28 1.84
C ALA A 519 23.68 -11.24 2.27
N ALA A 520 22.42 -10.87 2.07
CA ALA A 520 21.29 -11.71 2.42
C ALA A 520 21.21 -12.99 1.57
N ILE A 521 21.50 -12.92 0.27
CA ILE A 521 21.58 -14.10 -0.61
C ILE A 521 22.67 -15.06 -0.11
N LEU A 522 23.86 -14.54 0.20
CA LEU A 522 24.97 -15.35 0.71
C LEU A 522 24.62 -16.01 2.05
N ILE A 523 24.03 -15.26 2.98
CA ILE A 523 23.60 -15.80 4.27
C ILE A 523 22.52 -16.87 4.09
N ASN A 524 21.58 -16.66 3.17
CA ASN A 524 20.53 -17.62 2.89
C ASN A 524 21.10 -18.95 2.39
N LEU A 525 21.96 -18.89 1.37
CA LEU A 525 22.53 -20.06 0.71
C LEU A 525 23.56 -20.81 1.57
N PHE A 526 24.39 -20.11 2.34
CA PHE A 526 25.49 -20.73 3.08
C PHE A 526 25.17 -21.06 4.54
N PHE A 527 24.27 -20.31 5.20
CA PHE A 527 24.03 -20.43 6.64
C PHE A 527 22.61 -20.90 6.97
N VAL A 528 21.60 -20.22 6.46
CA VAL A 528 20.19 -20.44 6.87
C VAL A 528 19.66 -21.76 6.32
N SER A 529 19.81 -22.00 5.02
CA SER A 529 19.36 -23.24 4.36
C SER A 529 20.04 -24.50 4.92
N LYS A 530 21.32 -24.40 5.31
CA LYS A 530 22.09 -25.51 5.87
C LYS A 530 21.76 -25.80 7.33
N LYS A 531 21.51 -24.76 8.12
CA LYS A 531 21.27 -24.89 9.57
C LYS A 531 19.81 -25.20 9.90
N PHE A 532 18.88 -24.75 9.06
CA PHE A 532 17.45 -24.97 9.20
C PHE A 532 16.85 -25.46 7.87
N PRO A 533 17.13 -26.72 7.48
CA PRO A 533 16.59 -27.27 6.25
C PRO A 533 15.07 -27.41 6.35
N LEU A 534 14.38 -26.96 5.30
CA LEU A 534 12.93 -27.13 5.12
C LEU A 534 12.64 -28.35 4.24
N THR A 535 13.41 -29.43 4.34
CA THR A 535 13.23 -30.61 3.49
C THR A 535 11.89 -31.29 3.83
N ILE A 536 11.03 -31.44 2.82
CA ILE A 536 9.75 -32.12 2.96
C ILE A 536 9.93 -33.54 2.44
N ASP A 537 10.01 -34.50 3.34
CA ASP A 537 10.05 -35.91 2.96
C ASP A 537 8.61 -36.41 2.73
N PRO A 538 8.34 -37.09 1.61
CA PRO A 538 7.00 -37.57 1.28
C PRO A 538 6.49 -38.63 2.26
N SER A 539 7.36 -39.25 3.06
CA SER A 539 7.03 -40.28 4.05
C SER A 539 6.81 -39.76 5.48
N THR A 540 7.40 -38.62 5.85
CA THR A 540 7.33 -38.07 7.23
C THR A 540 6.55 -36.77 7.33
N GLY A 541 6.18 -36.17 6.19
CA GLY A 541 5.46 -34.89 6.14
C GLY A 541 6.39 -33.68 6.32
N PRO A 542 5.82 -32.45 6.27
CA PRO A 542 6.60 -31.23 6.43
C PRO A 542 7.24 -31.14 7.83
N PRO A 543 8.42 -30.52 7.96
CA PRO A 543 9.04 -30.34 9.27
C PRO A 543 8.17 -29.40 10.14
N ILE A 544 7.94 -29.78 11.40
CA ILE A 544 7.18 -28.97 12.37
C ILE A 544 7.98 -27.68 12.65
N VAL A 545 7.59 -26.58 12.02
CA VAL A 545 8.20 -25.27 12.25
C VAL A 545 7.67 -24.70 13.57
N SER A 546 8.47 -24.81 14.63
CA SER A 546 8.09 -24.24 15.93
C SER A 546 8.07 -22.69 15.90
N ILE A 547 7.18 -22.08 16.69
CA ILE A 547 7.10 -20.62 16.87
C ILE A 547 8.45 -20.05 17.33
N GLY A 548 9.20 -20.81 18.14
CA GLY A 548 10.54 -20.44 18.60
C GLY A 548 11.57 -20.32 17.45
N LEU A 549 11.48 -21.18 16.44
CA LEU A 549 12.33 -21.12 15.25
C LEU A 549 12.01 -19.88 14.41
N ILE A 550 10.72 -19.58 14.20
CA ILE A 550 10.28 -18.36 13.48
C ILE A 550 10.75 -17.10 14.21
N LEU A 551 10.59 -17.03 15.54
CA LEU A 551 11.07 -15.91 16.34
C LEU A 551 12.60 -15.79 16.31
N GLY A 552 13.32 -16.91 16.34
CA GLY A 552 14.78 -16.95 16.21
C GLY A 552 15.26 -16.40 14.88
N ILE A 553 14.67 -16.84 13.77
CA ILE A 553 14.99 -16.33 12.42
C ILE A 553 14.58 -14.86 12.29
N LEU A 554 13.44 -14.46 12.85
CA LEU A 554 13.00 -13.07 12.85
C LEU A 554 13.98 -12.17 13.61
N LEU A 555 14.51 -12.63 14.74
CA LEU A 555 15.52 -11.89 15.50
C LEU A 555 16.83 -11.78 14.71
N ILE A 556 17.27 -12.87 14.06
CA ILE A 556 18.44 -12.86 13.17
C ILE A 556 18.23 -11.84 12.04
N VAL A 557 17.06 -11.84 11.39
CA VAL A 557 16.74 -10.95 10.27
C VAL A 557 16.57 -9.50 10.70
N VAL A 558 15.99 -9.22 11.88
CA VAL A 558 15.92 -7.87 12.41
C VAL A 558 17.32 -7.36 12.75
N VAL A 559 18.17 -8.19 13.36
CA VAL A 559 19.55 -7.80 13.71
C VAL A 559 20.41 -7.62 12.46
N LEU A 560 20.45 -8.60 11.54
CA LEU A 560 21.20 -8.50 10.29
C LEU A 560 20.63 -7.46 9.34
N GLY A 561 19.30 -7.40 9.21
CA GLY A 561 18.60 -6.46 8.37
C GLY A 561 18.75 -5.03 8.88
N ALA A 562 18.57 -4.77 10.17
CA ALA A 562 18.79 -3.43 10.73
C ALA A 562 20.28 -3.05 10.73
N ALA A 563 21.18 -3.98 11.07
CA ALA A 563 22.62 -3.71 11.05
C ALA A 563 23.12 -3.40 9.63
N SER A 564 22.77 -4.21 8.64
CA SER A 564 23.16 -3.98 7.24
C SER A 564 22.50 -2.72 6.67
N CYS A 565 21.19 -2.53 6.86
CA CYS A 565 20.47 -1.38 6.30
C CYS A 565 20.79 -0.04 6.99
N LEU A 566 21.24 -0.01 8.25
CA LEU A 566 21.58 1.22 8.97
C LEU A 566 23.08 1.52 9.00
N ALA A 567 23.95 0.49 9.08
CA ALA A 567 25.40 0.71 9.11
C ALA A 567 25.94 1.13 7.74
N LEU A 568 25.46 0.54 6.64
CA LEU A 568 25.96 0.85 5.28
C LEU A 568 25.75 2.32 4.86
N PRO A 569 24.58 2.94 5.08
CA PRO A 569 24.41 4.37 4.83
C PRO A 569 25.32 5.25 5.70
N LEU A 570 25.70 4.78 6.88
CA LEU A 570 26.59 5.49 7.80
C LEU A 570 28.04 5.50 7.30
N PHE A 571 28.51 4.39 6.69
CA PHE A 571 29.83 4.29 6.08
C PHE A 571 29.90 4.99 4.71
N LEU A 572 28.88 4.83 3.86
CA LEU A 572 28.89 5.38 2.50
C LEU A 572 28.52 6.87 2.43
N ARG A 573 27.69 7.36 3.37
CA ARG A 573 27.27 8.78 3.43
C ARG A 573 27.02 9.23 4.87
N PRO A 574 28.09 9.49 5.66
CA PRO A 574 27.98 9.74 7.09
C PRO A 574 27.05 10.90 7.47
N SER A 575 26.98 11.97 6.68
CA SER A 575 26.07 13.10 6.97
C SER A 575 24.58 12.73 6.88
N VAL A 576 24.21 11.80 5.99
CA VAL A 576 22.83 11.33 5.82
C VAL A 576 22.55 10.14 6.75
N GLY A 577 23.52 9.23 6.93
CA GLY A 577 23.42 8.13 7.90
C GLY A 577 23.26 8.65 9.33
N VAL A 578 24.05 9.64 9.74
CA VAL A 578 23.91 10.31 11.05
C VAL A 578 22.58 11.04 11.16
N SER A 579 22.10 11.71 10.11
CA SER A 579 20.76 12.30 10.06
C SER A 579 19.65 11.25 10.23
N MET A 580 19.77 10.08 9.60
CA MET A 580 18.80 8.98 9.70
C MET A 580 18.78 8.39 11.12
N VAL A 581 19.96 8.12 11.71
CA VAL A 581 20.07 7.63 13.09
C VAL A 581 19.55 8.67 14.10
N LEU A 582 19.89 9.95 13.94
CA LEU A 582 19.38 11.04 14.78
C LEU A 582 17.88 11.30 14.61
N SER A 583 17.29 10.84 13.49
CA SER A 583 15.84 10.96 13.24
C SER A 583 15.00 9.86 13.89
N LEU A 584 15.63 8.77 14.36
CA LEU A 584 14.94 7.71 15.10
C LEU A 584 14.29 8.30 16.37
N PRO A 585 13.01 7.99 16.65
CA PRO A 585 12.25 8.67 17.70
C PRO A 585 12.89 8.55 19.08
N VAL A 586 13.49 7.39 19.38
CA VAL A 586 14.20 7.12 20.64
C VAL A 586 15.46 7.98 20.76
N ILE A 587 16.30 8.01 19.72
CA ILE A 587 17.55 8.79 19.71
C ILE A 587 17.26 10.29 19.72
N LYS A 588 16.23 10.73 19.01
CA LYS A 588 15.77 12.12 19.03
C LYS A 588 15.30 12.57 20.41
N GLN A 589 14.61 11.70 21.14
CA GLN A 589 14.22 11.96 22.54
C GLN A 589 15.46 12.01 23.44
N ILE A 590 16.40 11.08 23.31
CA ILE A 590 17.64 11.06 24.09
C ILE A 590 18.48 12.32 23.82
N VAL A 591 18.64 12.71 22.56
CA VAL A 591 19.39 13.92 22.17
C VAL A 591 18.66 15.19 22.62
N ALA A 592 17.33 15.22 22.56
CA ALA A 592 16.54 16.34 23.09
C ALA A 592 16.69 16.46 24.61
N LEU A 593 16.60 15.34 25.35
CA LEU A 593 16.83 15.28 26.79
C LEU A 593 18.24 15.68 27.16
N ARG A 594 19.25 15.25 26.38
CA ARG A 594 20.65 15.64 26.59
C ARG A 594 20.88 17.12 26.32
N ARG A 595 20.25 17.68 25.28
CA ARG A 595 20.27 19.12 24.99
C ARG A 595 19.53 19.92 26.06
N GLU A 596 18.44 19.39 26.61
CA GLU A 596 17.69 20.04 27.68
C GLU A 596 18.48 19.99 29.00
N LYS A 597 19.13 18.87 29.29
CA LYS A 597 20.04 18.71 30.43
C LYS A 597 21.25 19.64 30.31
N SER A 598 21.92 19.67 29.16
CA SER A 598 23.04 20.60 28.91
C SER A 598 22.59 22.07 28.94
N ARG A 599 21.34 22.35 28.56
CA ARG A 599 20.76 23.69 28.72
C ARG A 599 20.61 24.02 30.20
N LYS A 600 20.00 23.14 30.99
CA LYS A 600 19.83 23.33 32.45
C LYS A 600 21.18 23.47 33.17
N GLU A 601 22.18 22.68 32.81
CA GLU A 601 23.54 22.78 33.33
C GLU A 601 24.19 24.14 33.01
N ARG A 602 24.08 24.61 31.76
CA ARG A 602 24.57 25.96 31.38
C ARG A 602 23.82 27.10 32.05
N PHE A 603 22.52 26.93 32.33
CA PHE A 603 21.72 27.92 33.06
C PHE A 603 22.09 27.94 34.56
N ALA A 604 22.43 26.78 35.13
CA ALA A 604 22.92 26.68 36.50
C ALA A 604 24.33 27.28 36.65
N GLU A 605 25.22 27.06 35.67
CA GLU A 605 26.56 27.69 35.61
C GLU A 605 26.49 29.23 35.54
N GLN A 606 25.43 29.78 34.97
CA GLN A 606 25.19 31.23 34.88
C GLN A 606 24.35 31.80 36.05
N ASN A 607 24.06 31.02 37.09
CA ASN A 607 23.19 31.40 38.22
C ASN A 607 21.77 31.88 37.82
N ILE A 608 21.23 31.38 36.69
CA ILE A 608 19.88 31.74 36.22
C ILE A 608 18.92 30.62 36.63
N ASN A 609 18.11 30.86 37.66
CA ASN A 609 17.15 29.87 38.15
C ASN A 609 15.84 29.90 37.35
N LEU A 610 15.69 28.96 36.41
CA LEU A 610 14.57 28.88 35.47
C LEU A 610 13.21 28.49 36.09
N GLU A 611 13.22 28.00 37.32
CA GLU A 611 11.99 27.62 38.07
C GLU A 611 11.32 28.83 38.72
N ALA A 612 12.01 29.97 38.84
CA ALA A 612 11.46 31.21 39.40
C ALA A 612 10.67 32.06 38.37
N PHE A 613 10.68 31.71 37.08
CA PHE A 613 10.06 32.51 36.02
C PHE A 613 8.89 31.78 35.33
N GLU A 614 7.70 32.38 35.38
CA GLU A 614 6.48 31.83 34.77
C GLU A 614 6.29 32.23 33.29
N GLY A 615 5.80 31.26 32.51
CA GLY A 615 5.11 31.45 31.23
C GLY A 615 5.86 32.24 30.15
N GLN A 616 5.44 33.49 29.93
CA GLN A 616 5.88 34.33 28.81
C GLN A 616 7.29 34.94 29.00
N GLN A 617 7.71 35.21 30.24
CA GLN A 617 9.02 35.80 30.52
C GLN A 617 10.14 34.80 30.21
N ARG A 618 9.92 33.53 30.54
CA ARG A 618 10.83 32.42 30.23
C ARG A 618 11.02 32.22 28.72
N GLU A 619 9.97 32.38 27.94
CA GLU A 619 10.00 32.21 26.47
C GLU A 619 10.67 33.40 25.77
N ASN A 620 10.49 34.62 26.30
CA ASN A 620 11.13 35.83 25.76
C ASN A 620 12.62 35.91 26.13
N LEU A 621 13.01 35.55 27.36
CA LEU A 621 14.42 35.42 27.76
C LEU A 621 15.15 34.37 26.91
N ALA A 622 14.52 33.21 26.68
CA ALA A 622 15.06 32.17 25.81
C ALA A 622 15.26 32.66 24.37
N LYS A 623 14.38 33.50 23.83
CA LYS A 623 14.52 34.10 22.48
C LYS A 623 15.61 35.16 22.41
N VAL A 624 15.75 36.00 23.44
CA VAL A 624 16.76 37.08 23.50
C VAL A 624 18.17 36.48 23.57
N LEU A 625 18.38 35.47 24.41
CA LEU A 625 19.67 34.76 24.50
C LEU A 625 20.02 33.99 23.23
N TYR A 626 19.03 33.42 22.53
CA TYR A 626 19.24 32.74 21.25
C TYR A 626 19.78 33.64 20.13
N ASN A 627 19.45 34.93 20.16
CA ASN A 627 19.90 35.90 19.14
C ASN A 627 21.31 36.45 19.42
N ILE A 628 21.82 36.32 20.65
CA ILE A 628 23.19 36.73 21.00
C ILE A 628 24.20 35.71 20.47
N ASP A 629 23.89 34.41 20.55
CA ASP A 629 24.78 33.32 20.14
C ASP A 629 24.93 33.12 18.62
N GLN A 630 24.04 33.67 17.79
CA GLN A 630 24.21 33.60 16.33
C GLN A 630 25.21 34.62 15.78
N ARG A 631 25.54 35.68 16.54
CA ARG A 631 26.49 36.72 16.10
C ARG A 631 27.89 36.55 16.66
N SER A 632 28.08 35.77 17.72
CA SER A 632 29.38 35.57 18.39
C SER A 632 30.27 34.49 17.76
N ALA A 633 29.78 33.76 16.74
CA ALA A 633 30.51 32.64 16.16
C ALA A 633 31.37 32.96 14.92
N THR A 634 31.37 34.20 14.39
CA THR A 634 32.06 34.40 13.09
C THR A 634 32.84 35.69 12.81
N GLU A 635 32.83 36.78 13.60
CA GLU A 635 33.67 37.93 13.21
C GLU A 635 33.92 38.91 14.37
N ILE A 636 35.20 39.09 14.74
CA ILE A 636 35.64 40.19 15.59
C ILE A 636 35.64 41.45 14.72
N ILE A 637 34.62 42.30 14.84
CA ILE A 637 34.53 43.59 14.14
C ILE A 637 34.80 44.69 15.16
N SER A 638 35.73 45.60 14.83
CA SER A 638 36.07 46.73 15.69
C SER A 638 34.89 47.69 15.86
N GLU A 639 34.75 48.24 17.08
CA GLU A 639 33.67 49.13 17.53
C GLU A 639 33.49 50.37 16.64
N LYS A 640 34.54 50.78 15.90
CA LYS A 640 34.53 51.93 15.00
C LYS A 640 33.81 51.67 13.65
N ASP A 641 33.72 50.42 13.20
CA ASP A 641 32.99 50.07 11.96
C ASP A 641 31.50 49.79 12.21
N PHE A 642 31.14 49.45 13.46
CA PHE A 642 29.76 49.24 13.89
C PHE A 642 28.92 50.52 13.83
N LEU A 643 29.50 51.66 14.22
CA LEU A 643 28.83 52.96 14.24
C LEU A 643 28.57 53.54 12.84
N LYS A 644 29.37 53.17 11.83
CA LYS A 644 29.17 53.65 10.44
C LYS A 644 28.00 52.95 9.72
N ARG A 645 27.69 51.69 10.06
CA ARG A 645 26.61 50.93 9.37
C ARG A 645 25.20 51.21 9.89
N TYR A 646 25.06 51.80 11.08
CA TYR A 646 23.75 52.04 11.70
C TYR A 646 23.09 53.39 11.34
N GLN A 647 23.74 54.25 10.55
CA GLN A 647 23.14 55.52 10.11
C GLN A 647 22.18 55.39 8.92
N ASN A 648 22.10 54.24 8.26
CA ASN A 648 21.16 54.01 7.15
C ASN A 648 20.23 52.85 7.46
N ASN A 649 19.20 53.11 8.26
CA ASN A 649 17.96 52.34 8.19
C ASN A 649 16.83 53.28 7.81
N GLU A 650 16.18 52.98 6.68
CA GLU A 650 14.97 53.63 6.19
C GLU A 650 13.94 53.75 7.32
N LYS A 651 13.38 54.95 7.48
CA LYS A 651 12.31 55.21 8.44
C LYS A 651 11.12 54.27 8.16
N PRO A 652 10.47 53.72 9.20
CA PRO A 652 9.26 52.92 9.01
C PRO A 652 8.20 53.74 8.28
N LYS A 653 7.63 53.20 7.21
CA LYS A 653 6.48 53.80 6.51
C LYS A 653 5.28 53.81 7.46
N ILE A 654 4.98 54.99 7.99
CA ILE A 654 3.75 55.25 8.76
C ILE A 654 2.61 55.38 7.74
N TYR A 655 1.66 54.44 7.78
CA TYR A 655 0.40 54.61 7.06
C TYR A 655 -0.52 55.50 7.89
N GLN A 656 -0.71 56.75 7.47
CA GLN A 656 -1.80 57.59 7.96
C GLN A 656 -3.10 57.15 7.29
N ILE A 657 -4.03 56.57 8.07
CA ILE A 657 -5.40 56.39 7.61
C ILE A 657 -6.05 57.77 7.57
N LYS A 658 -6.17 58.37 6.38
CA LYS A 658 -7.02 59.56 6.17
C LYS A 658 -8.47 59.14 6.27
N GLY A 659 -9.11 59.43 7.40
CA GLY A 659 -10.57 59.47 7.49
C GLY A 659 -11.10 60.65 6.69
N SER A 660 -11.91 60.41 5.66
CA SER A 660 -12.77 61.43 5.05
C SER A 660 -14.19 61.27 5.59
N VAL A 661 -14.51 62.04 6.62
CA VAL A 661 -15.89 62.38 6.96
C VAL A 661 -16.37 63.42 5.95
N LYS A 662 -17.21 63.01 4.98
CA LYS A 662 -18.41 63.75 4.53
C LYS A 662 -19.11 63.07 3.35
N ARG A 663 -20.44 62.99 3.48
CA ARG A 663 -21.50 62.65 2.50
C ARG A 663 -21.82 61.17 2.28
N LEU A 664 -22.56 60.61 3.24
CA LEU A 664 -23.81 59.91 2.91
C LEU A 664 -24.92 60.57 3.75
N ILE A 665 -25.62 61.50 3.11
CA ILE A 665 -26.91 62.02 3.58
C ILE A 665 -27.97 60.98 3.21
N ASN A 666 -28.90 60.75 4.14
CA ASN A 666 -30.19 60.06 4.01
C ASN A 666 -30.19 58.53 3.98
N SER A 667 -30.39 57.91 5.16
CA SER A 667 -31.59 57.08 5.42
C SER A 667 -31.54 56.34 6.77
N SER A 668 -31.67 57.04 7.91
CA SER A 668 -32.31 56.45 9.11
C SER A 668 -32.54 57.49 10.22
N SER A 669 -33.61 58.26 10.12
CA SER A 669 -34.22 58.89 11.31
C SER A 669 -35.68 59.30 11.02
N LYS A 670 -36.54 58.31 10.73
CA LYS A 670 -37.98 58.45 10.93
C LYS A 670 -38.34 57.72 12.21
N THR A 671 -38.24 58.40 13.35
CA THR A 671 -39.09 58.18 14.53
C THR A 671 -38.81 59.29 15.56
N LYS A 672 -39.89 59.96 15.99
CA LYS A 672 -39.98 60.97 17.06
C LYS A 672 -39.53 62.41 16.74
N LYS A 673 -40.47 63.24 16.28
CA LYS A 673 -41.16 64.24 17.14
C LYS A 673 -42.18 65.04 16.29
N LYS A 674 -43.43 65.03 16.77
CA LYS A 674 -44.49 66.01 16.49
C LYS A 674 -44.23 67.24 17.37
N GLU A 675 -44.92 68.35 17.05
CA GLU A 675 -44.96 69.66 17.73
C GLU A 675 -43.80 70.58 17.30
N GLU A 676 -43.96 71.82 16.88
CA GLU A 676 -45.10 72.75 16.79
C GLU A 676 -44.65 73.95 15.91
N GLN A 677 -45.59 74.56 15.19
CA GLN A 677 -45.71 76.01 14.86
C GLN A 677 -44.67 76.73 13.94
N ASP A 678 -45.16 77.01 12.72
CA ASP A 678 -45.01 78.26 11.93
C ASP A 678 -45.21 79.54 12.79
N PRO A 679 -44.74 80.76 12.43
CA PRO A 679 -45.00 81.37 11.12
C PRO A 679 -43.98 82.40 10.56
N GLU A 680 -44.39 82.88 9.36
CA GLU A 680 -43.96 84.02 8.52
C GLU A 680 -42.93 83.79 7.41
#